data_AF-M1KM72-F1
#
_entry.id   AF-M1KM72-F1
#
_cell.length_a   1.000
_cell.length_b   1.000
_cell.length_c   1.000
_cell.angle_alpha   90.00
_cell.angle_beta   90.00
_cell.angle_gamma   90.00
#
_symmetry.space_group_name_H-M   'P 1'
#
loop_
_entity.id
_entity.type
_entity.pdbx_description
1 polymer ?
#
loop_
_entity_poly.entity_id
_entity_poly.type
_entity_poly.pdbx_seq_one_letter_code
_entity_poly.pdbx_strand_id
1 'polypeptide(L)'
;MTVVHDIGFYIETDRQEILEKVSNTPSLSVEDILSVPDVYVRYFLLANLSIPASEGSSQLMKDLRAFFNEFTQSERIVEVDFSRKMSEFVRQSIVPIGMEDFIGCISELEPSCIDLEHYRRYFGYSQTYSLYRSMIKRIFSCGFSYREIGLVMLLLDNEAMCFKRLLPIFARLTTYVTHSVLDKNIVACCIALRSVLTYIPGTMNGKDEYVLSLISYLTGIVSRHTSFVFINEGDADEIILTIDLLTRFCFTIDVSMTSEGMLKEAIFHLEFLSSGRMVLYEEIFAMVCILETIPSMCRLLGDSVNNDFSAAYSLVQKLVLPRADHVGLDEWSHVYSRFLVAKYRCLESLRPWKTAFDRIAFYNDIESTKHPSKMLRALEGLKDDVSWSDMIVFACHPGSQEEWLQFIFDGFFVKGPEHLVYIELFVESVGSRLDLLLYSGYLLLKHFEYIEAEKKWDILVDLFLRNIRSLDQRAVRLRCIISDYIGALEPGGQRSTFLNILVRRLARDFVCFNPSIIALLHRLLRSGWEISQETSTTIYLYLRRCAASEWKEGEASDDMEAMYVCVASRAVILSGATVDFRESDSNLERYYGLVISSLSWIKGRLPEEHVRRIKEVMLYFLFEADRRQVYELGRLMKGEHSRFADKFDELYGDQ
;
A
#
# COMPACT_ATOMS: atom_id res chain seq x y z
N MET A 1 6.36 11.03 11.92
CA MET A 1 7.78 10.59 12.03
C MET A 1 7.93 9.07 12.13
N THR A 2 6.92 8.28 11.79
CA THR A 2 6.89 6.82 12.04
C THR A 2 7.11 5.98 10.76
N VAL A 3 6.78 6.51 9.58
CA VAL A 3 6.87 5.77 8.29
C VAL A 3 8.31 5.53 7.81
N VAL A 4 9.29 6.35 8.24
CA VAL A 4 10.70 6.19 7.86
C VAL A 4 11.36 4.99 8.58
N HIS A 5 10.84 4.59 9.75
CA HIS A 5 11.29 3.41 10.48
C HIS A 5 10.54 2.12 10.08
N ASP A 6 9.40 2.22 9.39
CA ASP A 6 8.58 1.07 8.99
C ASP A 6 9.14 0.29 7.79
N ILE A 7 9.94 0.92 6.94
CA ILE A 7 10.53 0.31 5.72
C ILE A 7 11.82 -0.47 6.03
N GLY A 8 12.52 -0.14 7.12
CA GLY A 8 13.84 -0.72 7.43
C GLY A 8 13.85 -2.24 7.71
N PHE A 9 12.68 -2.84 7.93
CA PHE A 9 12.55 -4.22 8.42
C PHE A 9 12.06 -5.23 7.37
N TYR A 10 11.36 -4.82 6.30
CA TYR A 10 10.96 -5.74 5.20
C TYR A 10 12.17 -6.44 4.55
N ILE A 11 13.35 -5.89 4.77
CA ILE A 11 14.59 -6.35 4.17
C ILE A 11 15.39 -7.20 5.15
N GLU A 12 15.10 -7.26 6.46
CA GLU A 12 16.05 -7.82 7.45
C GLU A 12 16.37 -9.31 7.31
N THR A 13 15.49 -10.11 6.71
CA THR A 13 15.75 -11.53 6.42
C THR A 13 16.74 -11.71 5.27
N ASP A 14 16.61 -10.90 4.21
CA ASP A 14 17.61 -10.83 3.12
C ASP A 14 18.81 -9.95 3.52
N ARG A 15 18.64 -8.99 4.44
CA ARG A 15 19.68 -8.07 4.93
C ARG A 15 20.70 -8.81 5.74
N GLN A 16 20.33 -9.79 6.57
CA GLN A 16 21.32 -10.56 7.31
C GLN A 16 22.10 -11.50 6.38
N GLU A 17 21.44 -12.19 5.45
CA GLU A 17 22.14 -13.07 4.51
C GLU A 17 23.01 -12.30 3.49
N ILE A 18 22.55 -11.11 3.07
CA ILE A 18 23.30 -10.19 2.21
C ILE A 18 24.35 -9.42 3.00
N LEU A 19 24.10 -8.90 4.21
CA LEU A 19 25.12 -8.25 5.06
C LEU A 19 26.19 -9.24 5.52
N GLU A 20 25.85 -10.51 5.78
CA GLU A 20 26.82 -11.56 6.07
C GLU A 20 27.66 -11.89 4.83
N LYS A 21 27.08 -11.92 3.63
CA LYS A 21 27.84 -12.01 2.36
C LYS A 21 28.67 -10.75 2.06
N VAL A 22 28.17 -9.57 2.41
CA VAL A 22 28.72 -8.24 2.07
C VAL A 22 29.77 -7.76 3.07
N SER A 23 29.74 -8.24 4.31
CA SER A 23 30.73 -7.92 5.36
C SER A 23 32.18 -8.28 5.00
N ASN A 24 32.38 -9.00 3.88
CA ASN A 24 33.68 -9.39 3.34
C ASN A 24 34.12 -8.60 2.09
N THR A 25 33.36 -7.60 1.61
CA THR A 25 33.67 -6.82 0.38
C THR A 25 33.81 -5.32 0.66
N PRO A 26 34.89 -4.64 0.24
CA PRO A 26 35.24 -3.32 0.79
C PRO A 26 34.40 -2.13 0.27
N SER A 27 33.54 -2.29 -0.72
CA SER A 27 32.57 -1.28 -1.17
C SER A 27 31.66 -1.92 -2.23
N LEU A 28 30.36 -2.03 -1.97
CA LEU A 28 29.39 -2.49 -2.98
C LEU A 28 29.33 -1.50 -4.14
N SER A 29 29.47 -1.99 -5.37
CA SER A 29 29.24 -1.16 -6.56
C SER A 29 27.74 -1.04 -6.88
N VAL A 30 27.38 -0.12 -7.76
CA VAL A 30 25.99 0.02 -8.23
C VAL A 30 25.56 -1.24 -8.98
N GLU A 31 26.45 -1.82 -9.79
CA GLU A 31 26.22 -3.05 -10.54
C GLU A 31 25.98 -4.25 -9.62
N ASP A 32 26.75 -4.37 -8.54
CA ASP A 32 26.55 -5.43 -7.55
C ASP A 32 25.15 -5.37 -6.95
N ILE A 33 24.69 -4.16 -6.60
CA ILE A 33 23.35 -3.95 -6.04
C ILE A 33 22.27 -4.26 -7.08
N LEU A 34 22.42 -3.82 -8.33
CA LEU A 34 21.45 -4.06 -9.40
C LEU A 34 21.33 -5.54 -9.77
N SER A 35 22.32 -6.38 -9.43
CA SER A 35 22.26 -7.84 -9.63
C SER A 35 21.34 -8.57 -8.64
N VAL A 36 20.89 -7.90 -7.58
CA VAL A 36 19.99 -8.47 -6.57
C VAL A 36 18.60 -8.73 -7.19
N PRO A 37 18.02 -9.94 -7.07
CA PRO A 37 16.73 -10.26 -7.69
C PRO A 37 15.58 -9.38 -7.23
N ASP A 38 15.49 -9.11 -5.93
CA ASP A 38 14.38 -8.36 -5.35
C ASP A 38 14.48 -6.86 -5.64
N VAL A 39 13.41 -6.30 -6.23
CA VAL A 39 13.32 -4.89 -6.65
C VAL A 39 13.25 -3.91 -5.47
N TYR A 40 12.67 -4.32 -4.34
CA TYR A 40 12.56 -3.50 -3.14
C TYR A 40 13.88 -3.47 -2.37
N VAL A 41 14.60 -4.59 -2.34
CA VAL A 41 15.96 -4.66 -1.78
C VAL A 41 16.90 -3.77 -2.58
N ARG A 42 16.86 -3.84 -3.93
CA ARG A 42 17.60 -2.92 -4.82
C ARG A 42 17.36 -1.46 -4.47
N TYR A 43 16.09 -1.04 -4.44
CA TYR A 43 15.71 0.33 -4.08
C TYR A 43 16.28 0.77 -2.73
N PHE A 44 16.14 -0.06 -1.70
CA PHE A 44 16.61 0.29 -0.37
C PHE A 44 18.13 0.43 -0.29
N LEU A 45 18.87 -0.50 -0.89
CA LEU A 45 20.33 -0.45 -0.90
C LEU A 45 20.82 0.83 -1.60
N LEU A 46 20.26 1.15 -2.77
CA LEU A 46 20.59 2.37 -3.51
C LEU A 46 20.16 3.66 -2.76
N ALA A 47 19.05 3.61 -2.03
CA ALA A 47 18.51 4.78 -1.33
C ALA A 47 19.19 5.09 0.02
N ASN A 48 19.84 4.11 0.65
CA ASN A 48 20.32 4.25 2.04
C ASN A 48 21.82 3.98 2.22
N LEU A 49 22.49 3.33 1.26
CA LEU A 49 23.94 3.13 1.33
C LEU A 49 24.68 4.32 0.72
N SER A 50 25.79 4.72 1.36
CA SER A 50 26.74 5.64 0.75
C SER A 50 27.57 4.87 -0.26
N ILE A 51 27.28 5.09 -1.54
CA ILE A 51 27.94 4.43 -2.66
C ILE A 51 28.93 5.43 -3.29
N PRO A 52 30.18 5.06 -3.58
CA PRO A 52 31.13 5.93 -4.24
C PRO A 52 30.65 6.28 -5.65
N ALA A 53 31.01 7.47 -6.13
CA ALA A 53 30.63 7.90 -7.47
C ALA A 53 31.18 6.95 -8.54
N SER A 54 30.31 6.50 -9.44
CA SER A 54 30.63 5.59 -10.55
C SER A 54 30.44 6.29 -11.90
N GLU A 55 31.22 5.86 -12.89
CA GLU A 55 31.06 6.35 -14.25
C GLU A 55 29.76 5.79 -14.87
N GLY A 56 28.89 6.67 -15.35
CA GLY A 56 27.62 6.32 -15.96
C GLY A 56 27.79 5.74 -17.36
N SER A 57 28.34 4.53 -17.46
CA SER A 57 28.47 3.79 -18.71
C SER A 57 27.10 3.50 -19.35
N SER A 58 27.07 3.26 -20.67
CA SER A 58 25.83 2.94 -21.39
C SER A 58 25.10 1.72 -20.80
N GLN A 59 25.86 0.71 -20.36
CA GLN A 59 25.30 -0.49 -19.75
C GLN A 59 24.67 -0.17 -18.38
N LEU A 60 25.39 0.53 -17.51
CA LEU A 60 24.89 0.93 -16.20
C LEU A 60 23.61 1.78 -16.30
N MET A 61 23.55 2.71 -17.26
CA MET A 61 22.35 3.52 -17.48
C MET A 61 21.14 2.67 -17.92
N LYS A 62 21.36 1.64 -18.75
CA LYS A 62 20.30 0.72 -19.17
C LYS A 62 19.82 -0.16 -18.02
N ASP A 63 20.74 -0.63 -17.18
CA ASP A 63 20.41 -1.46 -16.01
C ASP A 63 19.63 -0.65 -14.96
N LEU A 64 20.02 0.59 -14.72
CA LEU A 64 19.26 1.53 -13.86
C LEU A 64 17.87 1.81 -14.44
N ARG A 65 17.77 2.07 -15.76
CA ARG A 65 16.48 2.28 -16.43
C ARG A 65 15.56 1.06 -16.28
N ALA A 66 16.09 -0.14 -16.48
CA ALA A 66 15.34 -1.38 -16.32
C ALA A 66 14.82 -1.54 -14.89
N PHE A 67 15.68 -1.29 -13.90
CA PHE A 67 15.29 -1.27 -12.49
C PHE A 67 14.20 -0.22 -12.17
N PHE A 68 14.32 1.01 -12.69
CA PHE A 68 13.31 2.05 -12.46
C PHE A 68 11.94 1.67 -13.04
N ASN A 69 11.93 1.07 -14.23
CA ASN A 69 10.71 0.56 -14.85
C ASN A 69 10.10 -0.59 -14.04
N GLU A 70 10.93 -1.55 -13.63
CA GLU A 70 10.49 -2.70 -12.82
C GLU A 70 9.89 -2.25 -11.49
N PHE A 71 10.52 -1.31 -10.78
CA PHE A 71 10.01 -0.78 -9.51
C PHE A 71 8.73 0.06 -9.68
N THR A 72 8.54 0.68 -10.84
CA THR A 72 7.33 1.47 -11.13
C THR A 72 6.15 0.57 -11.50
N GLN A 73 6.42 -0.60 -12.08
CA GLN A 73 5.40 -1.59 -12.48
C GLN A 73 5.05 -2.57 -11.35
N SER A 74 5.87 -2.72 -10.32
CA SER A 74 5.61 -3.63 -9.21
C SER A 74 4.41 -3.17 -8.35
N GLU A 75 3.60 -4.12 -7.90
CA GLU A 75 2.42 -3.83 -7.07
C GLU A 75 2.85 -3.32 -5.69
N ARG A 76 2.65 -2.03 -5.44
CA ARG A 76 3.09 -1.41 -4.20
C ARG A 76 2.06 -1.59 -3.11
N ILE A 77 2.45 -2.30 -2.06
CA ILE A 77 1.66 -2.39 -0.83
C ILE A 77 1.96 -1.18 0.08
N VAL A 78 3.10 -0.51 -0.12
CA VAL A 78 3.51 0.70 0.63
C VAL A 78 3.91 1.81 -0.35
N GLU A 79 3.35 3.01 -0.17
CA GLU A 79 3.73 4.19 -0.94
C GLU A 79 5.12 4.70 -0.50
N VAL A 80 6.06 4.74 -1.45
CA VAL A 80 7.39 5.31 -1.25
C VAL A 80 7.66 6.40 -2.28
N ASP A 81 8.39 7.42 -1.87
CA ASP A 81 8.85 8.51 -2.73
C ASP A 81 10.09 8.08 -3.54
N PHE A 82 9.82 7.17 -4.48
CA PHE A 82 10.82 6.52 -5.32
C PHE A 82 11.55 7.52 -6.21
N SER A 83 10.79 8.30 -6.98
CA SER A 83 11.32 9.23 -7.98
C SER A 83 12.29 10.24 -7.38
N ARG A 84 11.94 10.84 -6.23
CA ARG A 84 12.82 11.81 -5.57
C ARG A 84 14.10 11.16 -5.07
N LYS A 85 14.01 10.04 -4.36
CA LYS A 85 15.18 9.36 -3.78
C LYS A 85 16.13 8.81 -4.85
N MET A 86 15.60 8.24 -5.92
CA MET A 86 16.44 7.73 -7.02
C MET A 86 17.05 8.87 -7.84
N SER A 87 16.32 9.98 -8.04
CA SER A 87 16.90 11.18 -8.69
C SER A 87 18.05 11.74 -7.87
N GLU A 88 17.90 11.79 -6.55
CA GLU A 88 18.96 12.20 -5.63
C GLU A 88 20.16 11.25 -5.67
N PHE A 89 19.93 9.93 -5.64
CA PHE A 89 20.97 8.93 -5.79
C PHE A 89 21.78 9.11 -7.08
N VAL A 90 21.10 9.23 -8.23
CA VAL A 90 21.77 9.40 -9.53
C VAL A 90 22.57 10.70 -9.55
N ARG A 91 22.02 11.80 -9.06
CA ARG A 91 22.71 13.10 -8.98
C ARG A 91 24.00 13.04 -8.13
N GLN A 92 24.01 12.23 -7.07
CA GLN A 92 25.14 12.15 -6.14
C GLN A 92 26.19 11.11 -6.54
N SER A 93 25.76 9.99 -7.14
CA SER A 93 26.58 8.78 -7.25
C SER A 93 26.91 8.38 -8.68
N ILE A 94 26.36 9.05 -9.70
CA ILE A 94 26.58 8.73 -11.10
C ILE A 94 27.19 9.94 -11.83
N VAL A 95 28.31 9.74 -12.51
CA VAL A 95 28.92 10.74 -13.40
C VAL A 95 28.49 10.47 -14.85
N PRO A 96 27.66 11.32 -15.49
CA PRO A 96 27.12 11.03 -16.82
C PRO A 96 28.19 11.08 -17.92
N ILE A 97 28.41 9.97 -18.65
CA ILE A 97 29.37 9.94 -19.78
C ILE A 97 28.69 10.30 -21.12
N GLY A 98 27.45 9.83 -21.31
CA GLY A 98 26.68 9.99 -22.55
C GLY A 98 25.30 10.57 -22.31
N MET A 99 24.95 11.64 -23.02
CA MET A 99 23.69 12.35 -22.77
C MET A 99 22.45 11.54 -23.19
N GLU A 100 22.47 10.82 -24.32
CA GLU A 100 21.29 10.07 -24.82
C GLU A 100 20.89 8.95 -23.83
N ASP A 101 21.84 8.10 -23.40
CA ASP A 101 21.59 7.02 -22.43
C ASP A 101 21.22 7.58 -21.05
N PHE A 102 21.86 8.67 -20.62
CA PHE A 102 21.52 9.35 -19.37
C PHE A 102 20.09 9.89 -19.37
N ILE A 103 19.67 10.55 -20.46
CA ILE A 103 18.30 11.03 -20.63
C ILE A 103 17.32 9.85 -20.64
N GLY A 104 17.65 8.76 -21.34
CA GLY A 104 16.86 7.53 -21.33
C GLY A 104 16.60 7.01 -19.91
N CYS A 105 17.62 6.99 -19.06
CA CYS A 105 17.54 6.57 -17.67
C CYS A 105 16.74 7.54 -16.79
N ILE A 106 17.15 8.82 -16.75
CA ILE A 106 16.52 9.83 -15.89
C ILE A 106 15.09 10.15 -16.29
N SER A 107 14.72 9.96 -17.56
CA SER A 107 13.35 10.20 -18.01
C SER A 107 12.31 9.27 -17.38
N GLU A 108 12.72 8.14 -16.80
CA GLU A 108 11.81 7.27 -16.04
C GLU A 108 11.57 7.78 -14.61
N LEU A 109 12.30 8.82 -14.19
CA LEU A 109 12.12 9.51 -12.93
C LEU A 109 11.45 10.88 -13.18
N GLU A 110 10.94 11.48 -12.10
CA GLU A 110 10.39 12.84 -12.10
C GLU A 110 11.41 13.80 -11.45
N PRO A 111 12.43 14.28 -12.21
CA PRO A 111 13.49 15.11 -11.65
C PRO A 111 12.96 16.46 -11.15
N SER A 112 13.44 16.89 -9.98
CA SER A 112 13.07 18.17 -9.38
C SER A 112 13.71 19.35 -10.12
N CYS A 113 13.25 20.58 -9.85
CA CYS A 113 13.87 21.79 -10.38
C CYS A 113 15.38 21.88 -10.06
N ILE A 114 15.78 21.40 -8.88
CA ILE A 114 17.19 21.37 -8.44
C ILE A 114 17.99 20.41 -9.32
N ASP A 115 17.43 19.25 -9.65
CA ASP A 115 18.07 18.26 -10.51
C ASP A 115 18.20 18.81 -11.95
N LEU A 116 17.14 19.45 -12.47
CA LEU A 116 17.16 20.08 -13.79
C LEU A 116 18.23 21.18 -13.90
N GLU A 117 18.33 22.07 -12.91
CA GLU A 117 19.38 23.10 -12.88
C GLU A 117 20.79 22.50 -12.85
N HIS A 118 20.98 21.43 -12.06
CA HIS A 118 22.25 20.71 -12.01
C HIS A 118 22.62 20.14 -13.38
N TYR A 119 21.71 19.42 -14.04
CA TYR A 119 21.97 18.81 -15.34
C TYR A 119 22.11 19.83 -16.48
N ARG A 120 21.40 20.97 -16.43
CA ARG A 120 21.59 22.09 -17.36
C ARG A 120 23.01 22.64 -17.30
N ARG A 121 23.57 22.80 -16.09
CA ARG A 121 24.95 23.26 -15.88
C ARG A 121 25.97 22.22 -16.35
N TYR A 122 25.66 20.93 -16.19
CA TYR A 122 26.55 19.83 -16.57
C TYR A 122 26.68 19.68 -18.10
N PHE A 123 25.57 19.48 -18.82
CA PHE A 123 25.60 19.23 -20.28
C PHE A 123 25.69 20.51 -21.11
N GLY A 124 25.18 21.62 -20.58
CA GLY A 124 25.10 22.89 -21.31
C GLY A 124 24.08 22.89 -22.45
N TYR A 125 23.74 24.10 -22.90
CA TYR A 125 22.68 24.31 -23.89
C TYR A 125 22.98 23.68 -25.26
N SER A 126 24.23 23.80 -25.74
CA SER A 126 24.60 23.36 -27.10
C SER A 126 24.46 21.85 -27.29
N GLN A 127 24.91 21.06 -26.31
CA GLN A 127 24.81 19.61 -26.35
C GLN A 127 23.35 19.16 -26.27
N THR A 128 22.60 19.74 -25.31
CA THR A 128 21.16 19.52 -25.14
C THR A 128 20.39 19.81 -26.44
N TYR A 129 20.70 20.92 -27.11
CA TYR A 129 20.06 21.31 -28.36
C TYR A 129 20.39 20.36 -29.51
N SER A 130 21.65 19.90 -29.59
CA SER A 130 22.09 18.94 -30.59
C SER A 130 21.34 17.61 -30.44
N LEU A 131 21.21 17.11 -29.20
CA LEU A 131 20.45 15.91 -28.89
C LEU A 131 18.98 16.08 -29.28
N TYR A 132 18.32 17.16 -28.86
CA TYR A 132 16.94 17.45 -29.22
C TYR A 132 16.73 17.42 -30.74
N ARG A 133 17.57 18.13 -31.49
CA ARG A 133 17.51 18.16 -32.96
C ARG A 133 17.70 16.77 -33.58
N SER A 134 18.57 15.95 -33.00
CA SER A 134 18.80 14.57 -33.42
C SER A 134 17.56 13.71 -33.19
N MET A 135 16.97 13.77 -31.99
CA MET A 135 15.77 13.03 -31.62
C MET A 135 14.59 13.35 -32.56
N ILE A 136 14.31 14.65 -32.80
CA ILE A 136 13.21 15.06 -33.69
C ILE A 136 13.40 14.56 -35.13
N LYS A 137 14.64 14.51 -35.64
CA LYS A 137 14.90 13.95 -36.97
C LYS A 137 14.72 12.43 -37.03
N ARG A 138 15.07 11.74 -35.93
CA ARG A 138 15.10 10.28 -35.83
C ARG A 138 13.79 9.69 -35.30
N ILE A 139 12.81 10.50 -34.90
CA ILE A 139 11.58 10.05 -34.22
C ILE A 139 10.76 9.01 -35.00
N PHE A 140 10.81 9.04 -36.33
CA PHE A 140 10.11 8.07 -37.19
C PHE A 140 10.89 6.75 -37.40
N SER A 141 12.15 6.70 -36.95
CA SER A 141 13.07 5.57 -37.14
C SER A 141 13.64 5.00 -35.85
N CYS A 142 13.51 5.72 -34.73
CA CYS A 142 14.01 5.36 -33.42
C CYS A 142 12.88 5.50 -32.40
N GLY A 143 12.70 4.49 -31.54
CA GLY A 143 11.62 4.45 -30.54
C GLY A 143 11.94 5.28 -29.29
N PHE A 144 11.98 6.60 -29.43
CA PHE A 144 12.08 7.51 -28.28
C PHE A 144 10.76 7.56 -27.52
N SER A 145 10.82 7.67 -26.19
CA SER A 145 9.64 7.89 -25.36
C SER A 145 9.27 9.38 -25.27
N TYR A 146 8.01 9.67 -24.93
CA TYR A 146 7.57 11.06 -24.73
C TYR A 146 8.28 11.73 -23.53
N ARG A 147 8.69 10.93 -22.53
CA ARG A 147 9.43 11.40 -21.36
C ARG A 147 10.85 11.80 -21.71
N GLU A 148 11.52 11.05 -22.59
CA GLU A 148 12.86 11.37 -23.06
C GLU A 148 12.87 12.71 -23.80
N ILE A 149 11.96 12.88 -24.77
CA ILE A 149 11.83 14.14 -25.52
C ILE A 149 11.47 15.29 -24.58
N GLY A 150 10.51 15.06 -23.69
CA GLY A 150 10.07 16.02 -22.68
C GLY A 150 11.16 16.49 -21.73
N LEU A 151 11.98 15.57 -21.22
CA LEU A 151 13.11 15.91 -20.35
C LEU A 151 14.11 16.80 -21.08
N VAL A 152 14.42 16.52 -22.35
CA VAL A 152 15.30 17.40 -23.15
C VAL A 152 14.67 18.77 -23.37
N MET A 153 13.34 18.86 -23.55
CA MET A 153 12.63 20.15 -23.65
C MET A 153 12.72 20.95 -22.35
N LEU A 154 12.56 20.30 -21.20
CA LEU A 154 12.77 20.93 -19.88
C LEU A 154 14.21 21.42 -19.71
N LEU A 155 15.21 20.64 -20.12
CA LEU A 155 16.61 21.05 -20.04
C LEU A 155 16.93 22.24 -20.95
N LEU A 156 16.26 22.36 -22.10
CA LEU A 156 16.43 23.49 -23.03
C LEU A 156 15.81 24.81 -22.53
N ASP A 157 14.78 24.72 -21.70
CA ASP A 157 14.09 25.87 -21.10
C ASP A 157 13.66 26.94 -22.11
N ASN A 158 13.20 26.50 -23.29
CA ASN A 158 12.74 27.37 -24.37
C ASN A 158 11.60 26.74 -25.17
N GLU A 159 10.38 26.92 -24.67
CA GLU A 159 9.17 26.28 -25.21
C GLU A 159 8.92 26.65 -26.67
N ALA A 160 9.06 27.94 -27.03
CA ALA A 160 8.80 28.44 -28.36
C ALA A 160 9.72 27.82 -29.42
N MET A 161 11.01 27.66 -29.09
CA MET A 161 11.97 27.01 -29.96
C MET A 161 11.65 25.51 -30.12
N CYS A 162 11.36 24.83 -29.00
CA CYS A 162 11.01 23.41 -29.01
C CYS A 162 9.77 23.16 -29.88
N PHE A 163 8.70 23.93 -29.66
CA PHE A 163 7.48 23.84 -30.46
C PHE A 163 7.73 24.11 -31.95
N LYS A 164 8.51 25.16 -32.29
CA LYS A 164 8.84 25.48 -33.69
C LYS A 164 9.54 24.32 -34.41
N ARG A 165 10.37 23.54 -33.71
CA ARG A 165 11.06 22.37 -34.27
C ARG A 165 10.14 21.18 -34.51
N LEU A 166 9.04 21.08 -33.77
CA LEU A 166 8.03 20.03 -33.92
C LEU A 166 6.99 20.33 -35.01
N LEU A 167 6.91 21.57 -35.51
CA LEU A 167 5.96 21.97 -36.57
C LEU A 167 5.94 21.03 -37.80
N PRO A 168 7.07 20.51 -38.33
CA PRO A 168 7.02 19.57 -39.45
C PRO A 168 6.29 18.27 -39.12
N ILE A 169 6.39 17.79 -37.87
CA ILE A 169 5.68 16.60 -37.39
C ILE A 169 4.18 16.91 -37.30
N PHE A 170 3.82 18.09 -36.78
CA PHE A 170 2.41 18.51 -36.73
C PHE A 170 1.80 18.74 -38.11
N ALA A 171 2.54 19.29 -39.07
CA ALA A 171 2.07 19.41 -40.45
C ALA A 171 1.75 18.04 -41.07
N ARG A 172 2.56 17.02 -40.76
CA ARG A 172 2.30 15.63 -41.16
C ARG A 172 1.05 15.07 -40.48
N LEU A 173 0.88 15.33 -39.18
CA LEU A 173 -0.33 14.96 -38.44
C LEU A 173 -1.58 15.62 -39.03
N THR A 174 -1.53 16.92 -39.36
CA THR A 174 -2.61 17.63 -40.07
C THR A 174 -2.93 16.97 -41.40
N THR A 175 -1.90 16.58 -42.18
CA THR A 175 -2.08 15.88 -43.46
C THR A 175 -2.84 14.56 -43.26
N TYR A 176 -2.52 13.80 -42.20
CA TYR A 176 -3.21 12.55 -41.87
C TYR A 176 -4.68 12.76 -41.48
N VAL A 177 -4.95 13.80 -40.69
CA VAL A 177 -6.32 14.20 -40.31
C VAL A 177 -7.12 14.62 -41.54
N THR A 178 -6.58 15.54 -42.36
CA THR A 178 -7.29 16.11 -43.52
C THR A 178 -7.58 15.07 -44.61
N HIS A 179 -6.66 14.13 -44.83
CA HIS A 179 -6.81 13.11 -45.88
C HIS A 179 -7.32 11.75 -45.36
N SER A 180 -7.60 11.62 -44.06
CA SER A 180 -8.03 10.36 -43.43
C SER A 180 -7.07 9.19 -43.72
N VAL A 181 -5.76 9.44 -43.72
CA VAL A 181 -4.72 8.45 -44.00
C VAL A 181 -4.27 7.81 -42.70
N LEU A 182 -4.20 6.47 -42.64
CA LEU A 182 -3.61 5.73 -41.52
C LEU A 182 -2.23 5.19 -41.92
N ASP A 183 -1.20 5.54 -41.14
CA ASP A 183 0.18 5.11 -41.34
C ASP A 183 0.86 4.94 -39.97
N LYS A 184 1.74 3.93 -39.82
CA LYS A 184 2.39 3.61 -38.52
C LYS A 184 3.15 4.79 -37.91
N ASN A 185 3.58 5.76 -38.71
CA ASN A 185 4.20 6.99 -38.24
C ASN A 185 3.25 7.87 -37.39
N ILE A 186 1.95 7.59 -37.36
CA ILE A 186 0.99 8.27 -36.47
C ILE A 186 1.40 8.13 -35.00
N VAL A 187 1.99 6.99 -34.61
CA VAL A 187 2.43 6.73 -33.24
C VAL A 187 3.58 7.67 -32.85
N ALA A 188 4.55 7.86 -33.74
CA ALA A 188 5.62 8.84 -33.53
C ALA A 188 5.10 10.28 -33.44
N CYS A 189 4.06 10.63 -34.21
CA CYS A 189 3.37 11.91 -34.07
C CYS A 189 2.67 12.05 -32.71
N CYS A 190 2.05 10.97 -32.21
CA CYS A 190 1.43 10.93 -30.88
C CYS A 190 2.47 11.11 -29.76
N ILE A 191 3.60 10.41 -29.82
CA ILE A 191 4.72 10.57 -28.88
C ILE A 191 5.21 12.03 -28.82
N ALA A 192 5.42 12.66 -29.98
CA ALA A 192 5.80 14.07 -30.06
C ALA A 192 4.72 14.99 -29.46
N LEU A 193 3.45 14.73 -29.77
CA LEU A 193 2.33 15.51 -29.25
C LEU A 193 2.19 15.36 -27.73
N ARG A 194 2.28 14.15 -27.18
CA ARG A 194 2.31 13.89 -25.74
C ARG A 194 3.42 14.66 -25.04
N SER A 195 4.62 14.67 -25.64
CA SER A 195 5.75 15.45 -25.12
C SER A 195 5.41 16.95 -25.00
N VAL A 196 4.71 17.51 -25.98
CA VAL A 196 4.26 18.91 -25.93
C VAL A 196 3.16 19.11 -24.89
N LEU A 197 2.14 18.25 -24.87
CA LEU A 197 1.01 18.35 -23.96
C LEU A 197 1.41 18.20 -22.49
N THR A 198 2.42 17.37 -22.19
CA THR A 198 2.89 17.16 -20.82
C THR A 198 3.87 18.24 -20.36
N TYR A 199 4.82 18.64 -21.20
CA TYR A 199 5.97 19.46 -20.74
C TYR A 199 5.90 20.93 -21.13
N ILE A 200 5.18 21.30 -22.20
CA ILE A 200 5.00 22.70 -22.64
C ILE A 200 3.55 23.00 -23.10
N PRO A 201 2.52 22.65 -22.29
CA PRO A 201 1.12 22.70 -22.70
C PRO A 201 0.65 24.07 -23.18
N GLY A 202 1.25 25.17 -22.66
CA GLY A 202 0.90 26.54 -23.01
C GLY A 202 1.03 26.84 -24.51
N THR A 203 1.84 26.08 -25.24
CA THR A 203 1.99 26.22 -26.70
C THR A 203 0.76 25.79 -27.51
N MET A 204 -0.21 25.12 -26.88
CA MET A 204 -1.47 24.69 -27.48
C MET A 204 -2.65 25.64 -27.18
N ASN A 205 -2.46 26.65 -26.33
CA ASN A 205 -3.53 27.56 -25.91
C ASN A 205 -4.16 28.29 -27.12
N GLY A 206 -5.49 28.34 -27.17
CA GLY A 206 -6.25 29.01 -28.24
C GLY A 206 -6.28 28.24 -29.58
N LYS A 207 -5.95 26.94 -29.58
CA LYS A 207 -6.00 26.06 -30.76
C LYS A 207 -7.11 25.01 -30.64
N ASP A 208 -8.24 25.40 -30.08
CA ASP A 208 -9.32 24.50 -29.67
C ASP A 208 -9.86 23.63 -30.82
N GLU A 209 -10.11 24.21 -31.99
CA GLU A 209 -10.59 23.47 -33.17
C GLU A 209 -9.60 22.40 -33.64
N TYR A 210 -8.30 22.72 -33.57
CA TYR A 210 -7.24 21.76 -33.93
C TYR A 210 -7.20 20.61 -32.92
N VAL A 211 -7.25 20.92 -31.62
CA VAL A 211 -7.30 19.91 -30.55
C VAL A 211 -8.51 18.99 -30.70
N LEU A 212 -9.71 19.56 -30.93
CA LEU A 212 -10.93 18.78 -31.15
C LEU A 212 -10.85 17.89 -32.40
N SER A 213 -10.30 18.40 -33.49
CA SER A 213 -10.10 17.64 -34.72
C SER A 213 -9.15 16.44 -34.50
N LEU A 214 -8.10 16.64 -33.70
CA LEU A 214 -7.19 15.55 -33.31
C LEU A 214 -7.90 14.50 -32.45
N ILE A 215 -8.68 14.91 -31.45
CA ILE A 215 -9.43 13.98 -30.60
C ILE A 215 -10.38 13.12 -31.46
N SER A 216 -11.17 13.74 -32.34
CA SER A 216 -12.10 13.04 -33.23
C SER A 216 -11.37 12.04 -34.13
N TYR A 217 -10.28 12.48 -34.78
CA TYR A 217 -9.52 11.64 -35.69
C TYR A 217 -8.86 10.45 -34.99
N LEU A 218 -8.17 10.69 -33.86
CA LEU A 218 -7.50 9.62 -33.10
C LEU A 218 -8.51 8.62 -32.52
N THR A 219 -9.66 9.10 -32.04
CA THR A 219 -10.78 8.23 -31.62
C THR A 219 -11.23 7.37 -32.79
N GLY A 220 -11.44 7.96 -33.98
CA GLY A 220 -11.87 7.23 -35.17
C GLY A 220 -10.88 6.14 -35.61
N ILE A 221 -9.58 6.29 -35.33
CA ILE A 221 -8.58 5.25 -35.56
C ILE A 221 -8.81 4.08 -34.61
N VAL A 222 -8.89 4.32 -33.30
CA VAL A 222 -8.96 3.27 -32.28
C VAL A 222 -10.34 2.59 -32.20
N SER A 223 -11.38 3.21 -32.76
CA SER A 223 -12.72 2.63 -32.87
C SER A 223 -12.90 1.67 -34.05
N ARG A 224 -11.95 1.59 -34.98
CA ARG A 224 -12.04 0.75 -36.19
C ARG A 224 -11.20 -0.51 -36.05
N HIS A 225 -11.83 -1.69 -36.10
CA HIS A 225 -11.12 -2.98 -36.03
C HIS A 225 -10.04 -3.13 -37.13
N THR A 226 -10.26 -2.57 -38.32
CA THR A 226 -9.28 -2.61 -39.42
C THR A 226 -7.98 -1.86 -39.14
N SER A 227 -7.97 -0.93 -38.18
CA SER A 227 -6.76 -0.22 -37.76
C SER A 227 -5.74 -1.14 -37.08
N PHE A 228 -6.22 -2.16 -36.36
CA PHE A 228 -5.38 -3.07 -35.57
C PHE A 228 -4.67 -4.15 -36.41
N VAL A 229 -4.89 -4.15 -37.72
CA VAL A 229 -4.06 -4.91 -38.67
C VAL A 229 -2.61 -4.36 -38.69
N PHE A 230 -2.43 -3.07 -38.39
CA PHE A 230 -1.12 -2.39 -38.46
C PHE A 230 -0.69 -1.72 -37.15
N ILE A 231 -1.65 -1.46 -36.25
CA ILE A 231 -1.44 -0.89 -34.91
C ILE A 231 -1.46 -2.05 -33.91
N ASN A 232 -0.36 -2.25 -33.19
CA ASN A 232 -0.32 -3.22 -32.10
C ASN A 232 -0.85 -2.62 -30.78
N GLU A 233 -0.85 -3.41 -29.70
CA GLU A 233 -1.35 -2.98 -28.40
C GLU A 233 -0.64 -1.75 -27.85
N GLY A 234 0.70 -1.72 -27.86
CA GLY A 234 1.48 -0.58 -27.37
C GLY A 234 1.31 0.68 -28.23
N ASP A 235 1.13 0.52 -29.55
CA ASP A 235 0.82 1.62 -30.46
C ASP A 235 -0.56 2.23 -30.13
N ALA A 236 -1.55 1.39 -29.78
CA ALA A 236 -2.87 1.84 -29.36
C ALA A 236 -2.83 2.57 -28.01
N ASP A 237 -2.05 2.07 -27.04
CA ASP A 237 -1.85 2.72 -25.74
C ASP A 237 -1.33 4.15 -25.90
N GLU A 238 -0.35 4.35 -26.78
CA GLU A 238 0.18 5.67 -27.10
C GLU A 238 -0.89 6.61 -27.66
N ILE A 239 -1.77 6.11 -28.54
CA ILE A 239 -2.87 6.90 -29.11
C ILE A 239 -3.92 7.24 -28.04
N ILE A 240 -4.36 6.26 -27.24
CA ILE A 240 -5.37 6.44 -26.19
C ILE A 240 -4.90 7.40 -25.11
N LEU A 241 -3.64 7.28 -24.67
CA LEU A 241 -3.04 8.22 -23.72
C LEU A 241 -2.91 9.63 -24.31
N THR A 242 -2.70 9.75 -25.62
CA THR A 242 -2.72 11.05 -26.30
C THR A 242 -4.12 11.66 -26.31
N ILE A 243 -5.16 10.87 -26.61
CA ILE A 243 -6.56 11.29 -26.53
C ILE A 243 -6.86 11.80 -25.11
N ASP A 244 -6.51 11.02 -24.09
CA ASP A 244 -6.76 11.39 -22.69
C ASP A 244 -6.08 12.70 -22.28
N LEU A 245 -4.85 12.96 -22.73
CA LEU A 245 -4.17 14.24 -22.49
C LEU A 245 -4.83 15.40 -23.24
N LEU A 246 -5.25 15.20 -24.49
CA LEU A 246 -5.94 16.22 -25.27
C LEU A 246 -7.27 16.62 -24.63
N THR A 247 -8.02 15.69 -24.03
CA THR A 247 -9.30 16.02 -23.37
C THR A 247 -9.14 16.72 -22.01
N ARG A 248 -7.93 16.82 -21.47
CA ARG A 248 -7.63 17.60 -20.25
C ARG A 248 -7.30 19.06 -20.55
N PHE A 249 -7.30 19.45 -21.83
CA PHE A 249 -6.96 20.80 -22.23
C PHE A 249 -8.06 21.80 -21.85
N CYS A 250 -7.67 23.01 -21.44
CA CYS A 250 -8.63 24.09 -21.15
C CYS A 250 -9.13 24.71 -22.46
N PHE A 251 -10.29 24.26 -22.92
CA PHE A 251 -10.96 24.84 -24.09
C PHE A 251 -11.53 26.23 -23.75
N THR A 252 -11.35 27.18 -24.66
CA THR A 252 -11.94 28.53 -24.58
C THR A 252 -13.34 28.60 -25.18
N ILE A 253 -13.70 27.60 -26.00
CA ILE A 253 -15.03 27.41 -26.57
C ILE A 253 -15.81 26.33 -25.80
N ASP A 254 -17.15 26.38 -25.86
CA ASP A 254 -17.99 25.27 -25.41
C ASP A 254 -17.83 24.08 -26.37
N VAL A 255 -17.37 22.95 -25.84
CA VAL A 255 -17.11 21.72 -26.59
C VAL A 255 -18.17 20.64 -26.38
N SER A 256 -19.18 20.90 -25.54
CA SER A 256 -20.18 19.92 -25.09
C SER A 256 -20.86 19.18 -26.25
N MET A 257 -21.37 19.92 -27.24
CA MET A 257 -22.02 19.36 -28.43
C MET A 257 -21.10 18.45 -29.26
N THR A 258 -19.84 18.87 -29.44
CA THR A 258 -18.85 18.10 -30.21
C THR A 258 -18.47 16.82 -29.46
N SER A 259 -18.23 16.92 -28.14
CA SER A 259 -17.96 15.76 -27.29
C SER A 259 -19.16 14.80 -27.20
N GLU A 260 -20.38 15.32 -27.22
CA GLU A 260 -21.61 14.52 -27.24
C GLU A 260 -21.69 13.71 -28.54
N GLY A 261 -21.38 14.35 -29.67
CA GLY A 261 -21.28 13.67 -30.97
C GLY A 261 -20.22 12.56 -30.98
N MET A 262 -19.02 12.84 -30.47
CA MET A 262 -17.94 11.84 -30.34
C MET A 262 -18.35 10.67 -29.45
N LEU A 263 -18.99 10.94 -28.31
CA LEU A 263 -19.45 9.89 -27.39
C LEU A 263 -20.56 9.04 -28.02
N LYS A 264 -21.53 9.66 -28.71
CA LYS A 264 -22.57 8.92 -29.45
C LYS A 264 -21.97 8.03 -30.53
N GLU A 265 -20.96 8.50 -31.25
CA GLU A 265 -20.26 7.71 -32.26
C GLU A 265 -19.50 6.52 -31.64
N ALA A 266 -18.81 6.73 -30.52
CA ALA A 266 -18.15 5.66 -29.77
C ALA A 266 -19.15 4.59 -29.28
N ILE A 267 -20.28 5.02 -28.70
CA ILE A 267 -21.36 4.12 -28.25
C ILE A 267 -21.98 3.37 -29.44
N PHE A 268 -22.20 4.04 -30.57
CA PHE A 268 -22.73 3.40 -31.77
C PHE A 268 -21.79 2.30 -32.29
N HIS A 269 -20.47 2.55 -32.33
CA HIS A 269 -19.49 1.53 -32.69
C HIS A 269 -19.45 0.37 -31.69
N LEU A 270 -19.56 0.68 -30.40
CA LEU A 270 -19.64 -0.33 -29.34
C LEU A 270 -20.88 -1.23 -29.51
N GLU A 271 -22.04 -0.64 -29.76
CA GLU A 271 -23.29 -1.37 -30.00
C GLU A 271 -23.17 -2.26 -31.23
N PHE A 272 -22.65 -1.72 -32.34
CA PHE A 272 -22.42 -2.47 -33.57
C PHE A 272 -21.56 -3.71 -33.33
N LEU A 273 -20.40 -3.55 -32.67
CA LEU A 273 -19.51 -4.65 -32.34
C LEU A 273 -20.18 -5.67 -31.41
N SER A 274 -20.88 -5.22 -30.37
CA SER A 274 -21.54 -6.09 -29.39
C SER A 274 -22.71 -6.91 -29.94
N SER A 275 -23.37 -6.42 -31.01
CA SER A 275 -24.50 -7.09 -31.66
C SER A 275 -24.08 -8.25 -32.57
N GLY A 276 -22.82 -8.28 -33.00
CA GLY A 276 -22.24 -9.34 -33.81
C GLY A 276 -21.64 -10.48 -32.97
N ARG A 277 -21.41 -11.64 -33.59
CA ARG A 277 -20.45 -12.61 -33.03
C ARG A 277 -19.05 -12.08 -33.32
N MET A 278 -18.35 -11.58 -32.30
CA MET A 278 -16.93 -11.25 -32.42
C MET A 278 -16.15 -12.53 -32.64
N VAL A 279 -15.49 -12.66 -33.79
CA VAL A 279 -14.67 -13.84 -34.13
C VAL A 279 -13.20 -13.44 -34.24
N LEU A 280 -12.92 -12.18 -34.54
CA LEU A 280 -11.56 -11.67 -34.74
C LEU A 280 -11.03 -11.02 -33.46
N TYR A 281 -9.72 -11.20 -33.22
CA TYR A 281 -9.02 -10.55 -32.11
C TYR A 281 -9.10 -9.02 -32.21
N GLU A 282 -9.00 -8.49 -33.43
CA GLU A 282 -9.04 -7.07 -33.72
C GLU A 282 -10.42 -6.44 -33.39
N GLU A 283 -11.50 -7.20 -33.49
CA GLU A 283 -12.85 -6.75 -33.09
C GLU A 283 -12.95 -6.62 -31.57
N ILE A 284 -12.41 -7.61 -30.86
CA ILE A 284 -12.34 -7.61 -29.39
C ILE A 284 -11.46 -6.46 -28.91
N PHE A 285 -10.29 -6.29 -29.51
CA PHE A 285 -9.35 -5.24 -29.14
C PHE A 285 -9.89 -3.84 -29.45
N ALA A 286 -10.58 -3.66 -30.58
CA ALA A 286 -11.29 -2.41 -30.89
C ALA A 286 -12.35 -2.08 -29.84
N MET A 287 -13.13 -3.06 -29.39
CA MET A 287 -14.11 -2.83 -28.33
C MET A 287 -13.45 -2.34 -27.04
N VAL A 288 -12.33 -2.96 -26.64
CA VAL A 288 -11.56 -2.52 -25.46
C VAL A 288 -11.08 -1.09 -25.63
N CYS A 289 -10.49 -0.75 -26.78
CA CYS A 289 -10.01 0.60 -27.06
C CYS A 289 -11.15 1.64 -27.03
N ILE A 290 -12.33 1.31 -27.58
CA ILE A 290 -13.51 2.19 -27.51
C ILE A 290 -13.87 2.47 -26.04
N LEU A 291 -13.98 1.42 -25.21
CA LEU A 291 -14.28 1.56 -23.79
C LEU A 291 -13.27 2.43 -23.05
N GLU A 292 -11.98 2.34 -23.41
CA GLU A 292 -10.92 3.16 -22.80
C GLU A 292 -10.97 4.64 -23.21
N THR A 293 -11.58 4.98 -24.34
CA THR A 293 -11.75 6.38 -24.78
C THR A 293 -12.98 7.08 -24.19
N ILE A 294 -14.03 6.34 -23.82
CA ILE A 294 -15.28 6.90 -23.28
C ILE A 294 -15.05 7.80 -22.05
N PRO A 295 -14.25 7.41 -21.03
CA PRO A 295 -13.94 8.29 -19.90
C PRO A 295 -13.39 9.65 -20.29
N SER A 296 -12.52 9.69 -21.30
CA SER A 296 -11.92 10.92 -21.81
C SER A 296 -12.96 11.84 -22.47
N MET A 297 -13.97 11.28 -23.13
CA MET A 297 -15.08 12.03 -23.73
C MET A 297 -16.09 12.52 -22.69
N CYS A 298 -16.46 11.66 -21.72
CA CYS A 298 -17.35 12.03 -20.62
C CYS A 298 -16.82 13.25 -19.84
N ARG A 299 -15.50 13.34 -19.66
CA ARG A 299 -14.84 14.49 -19.02
C ARG A 299 -15.15 15.83 -19.71
N LEU A 300 -15.28 15.84 -21.04
CA LEU A 300 -15.54 17.05 -21.83
C LEU A 300 -17.00 17.52 -21.75
N LEU A 301 -17.93 16.62 -21.38
CA LEU A 301 -19.35 16.95 -21.28
C LEU A 301 -19.69 17.80 -20.04
N GLY A 302 -18.90 17.68 -18.97
CA GLY A 302 -19.17 18.35 -17.69
C GLY A 302 -20.57 18.04 -17.14
N ASP A 303 -21.15 18.98 -16.39
CA ASP A 303 -22.48 18.86 -15.78
C ASP A 303 -23.64 19.23 -16.75
N SER A 304 -23.45 19.07 -18.07
CA SER A 304 -24.47 19.50 -19.05
C SER A 304 -25.79 18.75 -18.84
N VAL A 305 -26.83 19.48 -18.39
CA VAL A 305 -28.10 18.94 -17.86
C VAL A 305 -28.99 18.25 -18.92
N ASN A 306 -28.70 18.40 -20.22
CA ASN A 306 -29.59 17.93 -21.29
C ASN A 306 -29.19 16.58 -21.93
N ASN A 307 -28.09 15.98 -21.50
CA ASN A 307 -27.63 14.71 -22.08
C ASN A 307 -28.20 13.52 -21.28
N ASP A 308 -28.71 12.50 -21.96
CA ASP A 308 -29.13 11.23 -21.36
C ASP A 308 -28.38 10.07 -22.02
N PHE A 309 -27.47 9.47 -21.27
CA PHE A 309 -26.68 8.30 -21.67
C PHE A 309 -27.07 7.04 -20.88
N SER A 310 -28.28 6.97 -20.34
CA SER A 310 -28.78 5.80 -19.59
C SER A 310 -28.78 4.49 -20.40
N ALA A 311 -29.09 4.58 -21.69
CA ALA A 311 -29.00 3.45 -22.62
C ALA A 311 -27.56 2.97 -22.80
N ALA A 312 -26.60 3.91 -22.86
CA ALA A 312 -25.18 3.59 -22.97
C ALA A 312 -24.64 2.91 -21.70
N TYR A 313 -25.02 3.40 -20.52
CA TYR A 313 -24.71 2.74 -19.25
C TYR A 313 -25.23 1.29 -19.23
N SER A 314 -26.49 1.12 -19.62
CA SER A 314 -27.15 -0.20 -19.68
C SER A 314 -26.50 -1.13 -20.71
N LEU A 315 -26.04 -0.61 -21.84
CA LEU A 315 -25.29 -1.35 -22.86
C LEU A 315 -23.96 -1.85 -22.28
N VAL A 316 -23.13 -0.93 -21.76
CA VAL A 316 -21.80 -1.25 -21.22
C VAL A 316 -21.88 -2.29 -20.12
N GLN A 317 -22.85 -2.17 -19.21
CA GLN A 317 -23.03 -3.09 -18.09
C GLN A 317 -23.28 -4.55 -18.56
N LYS A 318 -24.03 -4.70 -19.66
CA LYS A 318 -24.39 -6.00 -20.25
C LYS A 318 -23.31 -6.58 -21.16
N LEU A 319 -22.23 -5.86 -21.44
CA LEU A 319 -21.16 -6.37 -22.29
C LEU A 319 -20.49 -7.58 -21.63
N VAL A 320 -20.40 -8.65 -22.41
CA VAL A 320 -19.67 -9.87 -22.08
C VAL A 320 -18.77 -10.18 -23.26
N LEU A 321 -17.48 -10.41 -22.98
CA LEU A 321 -16.51 -10.77 -24.02
C LEU A 321 -16.56 -12.28 -24.30
N PRO A 322 -16.90 -12.71 -25.53
CA PRO A 322 -16.79 -14.10 -25.91
C PRO A 322 -15.31 -14.47 -26.06
N ARG A 323 -14.92 -15.66 -25.58
CA ARG A 323 -13.57 -16.18 -25.80
C ARG A 323 -13.34 -16.43 -27.30
N ALA A 324 -12.27 -15.86 -27.85
CA ALA A 324 -11.83 -16.16 -29.20
C ALA A 324 -11.13 -17.52 -29.26
N ASP A 325 -11.58 -18.40 -30.16
CA ASP A 325 -11.11 -19.79 -30.27
C ASP A 325 -9.61 -19.92 -30.63
N HIS A 326 -9.02 -18.87 -31.21
CA HIS A 326 -7.66 -18.88 -31.75
C HIS A 326 -6.61 -18.16 -30.90
N VAL A 327 -6.99 -17.62 -29.74
CA VAL A 327 -6.09 -16.84 -28.87
C VAL A 327 -5.56 -17.72 -27.73
N GLY A 328 -4.27 -17.63 -27.45
CA GLY A 328 -3.64 -18.34 -26.34
C GLY A 328 -4.28 -17.99 -24.99
N LEU A 329 -4.23 -18.90 -24.02
CA LEU A 329 -4.85 -18.69 -22.70
C LEU A 329 -4.31 -17.43 -21.98
N ASP A 330 -3.01 -17.16 -22.10
CA ASP A 330 -2.37 -16.02 -21.43
C ASP A 330 -2.71 -14.69 -22.11
N GLU A 331 -2.67 -14.66 -23.44
CA GLU A 331 -3.05 -13.49 -24.24
C GLU A 331 -4.53 -13.15 -24.06
N TRP A 332 -5.41 -14.17 -24.04
CA TRP A 332 -6.82 -14.00 -23.72
C TRP A 332 -7.01 -13.43 -22.31
N SER A 333 -6.30 -13.98 -21.32
CA SER A 333 -6.39 -13.52 -19.94
C SER A 333 -5.97 -12.05 -19.81
N HIS A 334 -4.93 -11.62 -20.52
CA HIS A 334 -4.46 -10.24 -20.53
C HIS A 334 -5.51 -9.29 -21.10
N VAL A 335 -6.04 -9.58 -22.29
CA VAL A 335 -7.05 -8.74 -22.95
C VAL A 335 -8.37 -8.73 -22.18
N TYR A 336 -8.79 -9.87 -21.63
CA TYR A 336 -10.00 -9.96 -20.82
C TYR A 336 -9.88 -9.12 -19.53
N SER A 337 -8.73 -9.16 -18.84
CA SER A 337 -8.49 -8.28 -17.69
C SER A 337 -8.49 -6.80 -18.09
N ARG A 338 -7.88 -6.44 -19.23
CA ARG A 338 -7.91 -5.06 -19.76
C ARG A 338 -9.34 -4.60 -20.08
N PHE A 339 -10.13 -5.46 -20.71
CA PHE A 339 -11.55 -5.22 -20.99
C PHE A 339 -12.34 -4.92 -19.71
N LEU A 340 -12.21 -5.75 -18.68
CA LEU A 340 -12.97 -5.54 -17.44
C LEU A 340 -12.59 -4.21 -16.79
N VAL A 341 -11.29 -3.87 -16.73
CA VAL A 341 -10.85 -2.56 -16.24
C VAL A 341 -11.46 -1.41 -17.05
N ALA A 342 -11.45 -1.50 -18.39
CA ALA A 342 -12.03 -0.51 -19.27
C ALA A 342 -13.57 -0.40 -19.09
N LYS A 343 -14.26 -1.53 -18.98
CA LYS A 343 -15.71 -1.62 -18.72
C LYS A 343 -16.09 -0.86 -17.44
N TYR A 344 -15.41 -1.12 -16.32
CA TYR A 344 -15.76 -0.46 -15.05
C TYR A 344 -15.31 1.00 -14.99
N ARG A 345 -14.21 1.39 -15.63
CA ARG A 345 -13.86 2.82 -15.81
C ARG A 345 -14.91 3.57 -16.64
N CYS A 346 -15.43 2.92 -17.69
CA CYS A 346 -16.50 3.46 -18.51
C CYS A 346 -17.81 3.60 -17.70
N LEU A 347 -18.20 2.58 -16.92
CA LEU A 347 -19.38 2.67 -16.05
C LEU A 347 -19.25 3.76 -14.99
N GLU A 348 -18.06 3.93 -14.39
CA GLU A 348 -17.80 5.00 -13.42
C GLU A 348 -17.98 6.37 -14.08
N SER A 349 -17.49 6.55 -15.30
CA SER A 349 -17.63 7.80 -16.07
C SER A 349 -19.07 8.08 -16.50
N LEU A 350 -19.84 7.02 -16.78
CA LEU A 350 -21.26 7.10 -17.14
C LEU A 350 -22.20 7.11 -15.91
N ARG A 351 -21.67 7.01 -14.69
CA ARG A 351 -22.43 6.97 -13.43
C ARG A 351 -23.49 8.07 -13.30
N PRO A 352 -23.28 9.34 -13.76
CA PRO A 352 -24.33 10.37 -13.70
C PRO A 352 -25.64 9.97 -14.39
N TRP A 353 -25.60 9.07 -15.37
CA TRP A 353 -26.76 8.56 -16.12
C TRP A 353 -27.16 7.14 -15.74
N LYS A 354 -26.64 6.63 -14.61
CA LYS A 354 -26.94 5.29 -14.12
C LYS A 354 -28.42 5.15 -13.79
N THR A 355 -29.05 4.10 -14.32
CA THR A 355 -30.42 3.69 -13.98
C THR A 355 -30.44 2.68 -12.83
N ALA A 356 -29.64 1.62 -12.93
CA ALA A 356 -29.46 0.59 -11.90
C ALA A 356 -28.10 -0.11 -12.08
N PHE A 357 -27.47 -0.48 -10.96
CA PHE A 357 -26.23 -1.26 -10.97
C PHE A 357 -26.56 -2.76 -10.94
N ASP A 358 -26.16 -3.51 -11.97
CA ASP A 358 -26.36 -4.96 -12.03
C ASP A 358 -25.26 -5.68 -11.23
N ARG A 359 -25.57 -5.94 -9.96
CA ARG A 359 -24.70 -6.65 -9.02
C ARG A 359 -24.35 -8.05 -9.49
N ILE A 360 -25.26 -8.74 -10.18
CA ILE A 360 -25.03 -10.12 -10.62
C ILE A 360 -23.98 -10.14 -11.73
N ALA A 361 -24.12 -9.26 -12.71
CA ALA A 361 -23.10 -9.08 -13.75
C ALA A 361 -21.74 -8.71 -13.15
N PHE A 362 -21.73 -7.81 -12.16
CA PHE A 362 -20.51 -7.42 -11.46
C PHE A 362 -19.81 -8.58 -10.76
N TYR A 363 -20.52 -9.42 -10.01
CA TYR A 363 -19.92 -10.56 -9.32
C TYR A 363 -19.45 -11.66 -10.27
N ASN A 364 -20.17 -11.89 -11.38
CA ASN A 364 -19.71 -12.81 -12.42
C ASN A 364 -18.41 -12.33 -13.08
N ASP A 365 -18.27 -11.01 -13.29
CA ASP A 365 -17.03 -10.40 -13.81
C ASP A 365 -15.87 -10.53 -12.78
N ILE A 366 -16.16 -10.41 -11.48
CA ILE A 366 -15.19 -10.66 -10.39
C ILE A 366 -14.72 -12.11 -10.39
N GLU A 367 -15.65 -13.06 -10.47
CA GLU A 367 -15.34 -14.49 -10.41
C GLU A 367 -14.49 -14.94 -11.61
N SER A 368 -14.71 -14.33 -12.77
CA SER A 368 -14.04 -14.69 -14.01
C SER A 368 -12.66 -14.06 -14.21
N THR A 369 -12.28 -13.04 -13.43
CA THR A 369 -10.98 -12.37 -13.55
C THR A 369 -9.91 -12.98 -12.65
N LYS A 370 -8.67 -13.06 -13.16
CA LYS A 370 -7.50 -13.47 -12.35
C LYS A 370 -7.06 -12.39 -11.35
N HIS A 371 -7.24 -11.12 -11.69
CA HIS A 371 -6.77 -9.98 -10.91
C HIS A 371 -7.92 -9.02 -10.61
N PRO A 372 -8.81 -9.35 -9.64
CA PRO A 372 -9.94 -8.50 -9.29
C PRO A 372 -9.48 -7.13 -8.77
N SER A 373 -8.30 -7.03 -8.16
CA SER A 373 -7.72 -5.77 -7.67
C SER A 373 -7.73 -4.66 -8.74
N LYS A 374 -7.33 -5.00 -9.98
CA LYS A 374 -7.23 -4.04 -11.09
C LYS A 374 -8.58 -3.46 -11.46
N MET A 375 -9.62 -4.28 -11.42
CA MET A 375 -10.99 -3.88 -11.71
C MET A 375 -11.57 -3.02 -10.57
N LEU A 376 -11.33 -3.42 -9.32
CA LEU A 376 -11.80 -2.70 -8.14
C LEU A 376 -11.18 -1.31 -8.00
N ARG A 377 -9.91 -1.13 -8.43
CA ARG A 377 -9.25 0.18 -8.50
C ARG A 377 -9.93 1.16 -9.46
N ALA A 378 -10.73 0.68 -10.40
CA ALA A 378 -11.49 1.55 -11.31
C ALA A 378 -12.77 2.11 -10.67
N LEU A 379 -13.22 1.54 -9.55
CA LEU A 379 -14.42 1.98 -8.86
C LEU A 379 -14.05 3.14 -7.93
N GLU A 380 -14.76 4.26 -8.06
CA GLU A 380 -14.63 5.40 -7.15
C GLU A 380 -15.99 5.65 -6.51
N GLY A 381 -16.91 6.19 -7.28
CA GLY A 381 -18.28 6.49 -6.89
C GLY A 381 -19.25 5.32 -7.03
N LEU A 382 -18.93 4.29 -7.82
CA LEU A 382 -19.72 3.05 -7.86
C LEU A 382 -19.55 2.18 -6.60
N LYS A 383 -18.60 2.51 -5.72
CA LYS A 383 -18.43 1.83 -4.43
C LYS A 383 -19.70 1.84 -3.57
N ASP A 384 -20.54 2.87 -3.71
CA ASP A 384 -21.83 2.98 -3.01
C ASP A 384 -22.79 1.82 -3.33
N ASP A 385 -22.67 1.22 -4.51
CA ASP A 385 -23.59 0.17 -5.00
C ASP A 385 -23.15 -1.25 -4.65
N VAL A 386 -21.91 -1.37 -4.18
CA VAL A 386 -21.23 -2.64 -3.96
C VAL A 386 -21.68 -3.29 -2.65
N SER A 387 -22.04 -4.59 -2.67
CA SER A 387 -22.38 -5.36 -1.46
C SER A 387 -21.20 -6.17 -0.97
N TRP A 388 -20.77 -5.92 0.25
CA TRP A 388 -19.78 -6.79 0.88
C TRP A 388 -20.33 -8.16 1.31
N SER A 389 -21.66 -8.31 1.41
CA SER A 389 -22.31 -9.58 1.76
C SER A 389 -21.90 -10.73 0.84
N ASP A 390 -21.81 -10.47 -0.47
CA ASP A 390 -21.42 -11.47 -1.47
C ASP A 390 -19.91 -11.40 -1.74
N MET A 391 -19.33 -10.19 -1.72
CA MET A 391 -17.91 -10.00 -2.02
C MET A 391 -16.97 -10.62 -1.00
N ILE A 392 -17.37 -10.69 0.26
CA ILE A 392 -16.53 -11.30 1.30
C ILE A 392 -16.22 -12.77 0.98
N VAL A 393 -17.10 -13.48 0.26
CA VAL A 393 -16.85 -14.86 -0.15
C VAL A 393 -15.65 -14.94 -1.11
N PHE A 394 -15.57 -14.03 -2.08
CA PHE A 394 -14.43 -13.96 -3.00
C PHE A 394 -13.16 -13.48 -2.30
N ALA A 395 -13.28 -12.48 -1.42
CA ALA A 395 -12.14 -11.94 -0.66
C ALA A 395 -11.51 -12.97 0.28
N CYS A 396 -12.32 -13.85 0.87
CA CYS A 396 -11.87 -14.92 1.76
C CYS A 396 -11.35 -16.17 1.03
N HIS A 397 -11.43 -16.23 -0.32
CA HIS A 397 -10.99 -17.41 -1.06
C HIS A 397 -9.45 -17.58 -0.96
N PRO A 398 -8.95 -18.75 -0.52
CA PRO A 398 -7.51 -18.99 -0.42
C PRO A 398 -6.81 -18.84 -1.78
N GLY A 399 -5.68 -18.12 -1.80
CA GLY A 399 -4.88 -17.92 -3.00
C GLY A 399 -5.16 -16.62 -3.77
N SER A 400 -6.26 -15.92 -3.47
CA SER A 400 -6.55 -14.59 -4.07
C SER A 400 -6.61 -13.45 -3.05
N GLN A 401 -6.46 -13.72 -1.75
CA GLN A 401 -6.63 -12.74 -0.66
C GLN A 401 -5.77 -11.46 -0.81
N GLU A 402 -4.59 -11.56 -1.43
CA GLU A 402 -3.69 -10.43 -1.72
C GLU A 402 -4.37 -9.36 -2.59
N GLU A 403 -5.14 -9.80 -3.59
CA GLU A 403 -5.83 -8.94 -4.56
C GLU A 403 -6.94 -8.09 -3.91
N TRP A 404 -7.37 -8.48 -2.69
CA TRP A 404 -8.48 -7.86 -1.98
C TRP A 404 -8.04 -6.92 -0.85
N LEU A 405 -6.76 -6.97 -0.44
CA LEU A 405 -6.25 -6.23 0.71
C LEU A 405 -6.54 -4.72 0.63
N GLN A 406 -6.19 -4.08 -0.48
CA GLN A 406 -6.38 -2.63 -0.62
C GLN A 406 -7.87 -2.26 -0.60
N PHE A 407 -8.73 -3.10 -1.14
CA PHE A 407 -10.15 -2.81 -1.28
C PHE A 407 -10.94 -3.07 0.01
N ILE A 408 -10.62 -4.14 0.75
CA ILE A 408 -11.29 -4.43 2.03
C ILE A 408 -10.91 -3.41 3.12
N PHE A 409 -9.71 -2.84 3.06
CA PHE A 409 -9.29 -1.78 3.97
C PHE A 409 -9.46 -0.37 3.39
N ASP A 410 -10.25 -0.21 2.32
CA ASP A 410 -10.47 1.10 1.70
C ASP A 410 -11.18 2.07 2.67
N GLY A 411 -10.66 3.30 2.72
CA GLY A 411 -11.14 4.37 3.60
C GLY A 411 -12.63 4.70 3.47
N PHE A 412 -13.26 4.37 2.32
CA PHE A 412 -14.70 4.50 2.11
C PHE A 412 -15.49 3.48 2.96
N PHE A 413 -15.10 2.21 2.94
CA PHE A 413 -15.85 1.14 3.61
C PHE A 413 -15.56 1.04 5.11
N VAL A 414 -14.29 1.20 5.53
CA VAL A 414 -13.85 1.00 6.93
C VAL A 414 -14.52 1.92 7.94
N LYS A 415 -15.10 3.04 7.48
CA LYS A 415 -15.89 3.95 8.32
C LYS A 415 -17.25 3.36 8.72
N GLY A 416 -17.78 2.43 7.93
CA GLY A 416 -19.04 1.75 8.21
C GLY A 416 -18.87 0.68 9.30
N PRO A 417 -19.69 0.68 10.37
CA PRO A 417 -19.56 -0.29 11.46
C PRO A 417 -19.82 -1.73 11.00
N GLU A 418 -20.73 -1.94 10.05
CA GLU A 418 -21.02 -3.26 9.48
C GLU A 418 -19.82 -3.83 8.73
N HIS A 419 -19.01 -2.95 8.11
CA HIS A 419 -17.86 -3.38 7.31
C HIS A 419 -16.75 -4.03 8.15
N LEU A 420 -16.66 -3.65 9.43
CA LEU A 420 -15.72 -4.25 10.37
C LEU A 420 -15.98 -5.75 10.59
N VAL A 421 -17.21 -6.23 10.39
CA VAL A 421 -17.52 -7.67 10.40
C VAL A 421 -16.83 -8.38 9.24
N TYR A 422 -16.80 -7.78 8.05
CA TYR A 422 -16.14 -8.36 6.88
C TYR A 422 -14.62 -8.35 7.03
N ILE A 423 -14.04 -7.30 7.62
CA ILE A 423 -12.61 -7.27 7.95
C ILE A 423 -12.25 -8.40 8.91
N GLU A 424 -13.05 -8.62 9.96
CA GLU A 424 -12.85 -9.73 10.90
C GLU A 424 -12.87 -11.09 10.18
N LEU A 425 -13.90 -11.34 9.36
CA LEU A 425 -14.01 -12.57 8.55
C LEU A 425 -12.81 -12.76 7.61
N PHE A 426 -12.34 -11.69 6.97
CA PHE A 426 -11.18 -11.73 6.10
C PHE A 426 -9.91 -12.07 6.87
N VAL A 427 -9.62 -11.36 7.97
CA VAL A 427 -8.47 -11.64 8.85
C VAL A 427 -8.52 -13.08 9.39
N GLU A 428 -9.72 -13.57 9.71
CA GLU A 428 -9.94 -14.96 10.08
C GLU A 428 -9.56 -15.92 8.94
N SER A 429 -10.01 -15.65 7.71
CA SER A 429 -9.73 -16.48 6.53
C SER A 429 -8.26 -16.50 6.10
N VAL A 430 -7.50 -15.43 6.37
CA VAL A 430 -6.06 -15.33 6.06
C VAL A 430 -5.23 -16.38 6.81
N GLY A 431 -5.74 -16.86 7.95
CA GLY A 431 -5.11 -17.94 8.72
C GLY A 431 -3.71 -17.58 9.20
N SER A 432 -2.70 -18.36 8.77
CA SER A 432 -1.30 -18.23 9.18
C SER A 432 -0.40 -17.49 8.18
N ARG A 433 -0.96 -16.85 7.15
CA ARG A 433 -0.20 -16.06 6.17
C ARG A 433 0.28 -14.73 6.78
N LEU A 434 1.51 -14.72 7.28
CA LEU A 434 2.05 -13.63 8.11
C LEU A 434 2.28 -12.32 7.35
N ASP A 435 2.57 -12.40 6.06
CA ASP A 435 2.64 -11.28 5.12
C ASP A 435 1.30 -10.54 5.05
N LEU A 436 0.22 -11.27 4.78
CA LEU A 436 -1.14 -10.71 4.69
C LEU A 436 -1.63 -10.12 6.00
N LEU A 437 -1.31 -10.78 7.13
CA LEU A 437 -1.66 -10.27 8.46
C LEU A 437 -0.93 -8.96 8.79
N LEU A 438 0.36 -8.87 8.44
CA LEU A 438 1.14 -7.65 8.61
C LEU A 438 0.53 -6.49 7.80
N TYR A 439 0.21 -6.74 6.53
CA TYR A 439 -0.43 -5.73 5.68
C TYR A 439 -1.83 -5.35 6.15
N SER A 440 -2.62 -6.31 6.62
CA SER A 440 -3.94 -6.06 7.21
C SER A 440 -3.84 -5.12 8.41
N GLY A 441 -2.89 -5.36 9.31
CA GLY A 441 -2.64 -4.47 10.44
C GLY A 441 -2.19 -3.08 10.03
N TYR A 442 -1.30 -2.97 9.05
CA TYR A 442 -0.85 -1.67 8.53
C TYR A 442 -2.00 -0.86 7.91
N LEU A 443 -2.78 -1.49 7.03
CA LEU A 443 -3.90 -0.84 6.33
C LEU A 443 -5.02 -0.46 7.30
N LEU A 444 -5.32 -1.30 8.30
CA LEU A 444 -6.25 -0.98 9.37
C LEU A 444 -5.78 0.25 10.16
N LEU A 445 -4.50 0.28 10.55
CA LEU A 445 -3.92 1.38 11.32
C LEU A 445 -3.89 2.70 10.55
N LYS A 446 -3.69 2.66 9.23
CA LYS A 446 -3.75 3.84 8.35
C LYS A 446 -5.08 4.61 8.46
N HIS A 447 -6.19 3.90 8.68
CA HIS A 447 -7.52 4.49 8.76
C HIS A 447 -8.11 4.52 10.17
N PHE A 448 -7.37 4.04 11.17
CA PHE A 448 -7.89 3.70 12.50
C PHE A 448 -8.52 4.87 13.27
N GLU A 449 -7.96 6.08 13.11
CA GLU A 449 -8.48 7.30 13.73
C GLU A 449 -9.85 7.69 13.19
N TYR A 450 -10.16 7.34 11.94
CA TYR A 450 -11.42 7.68 11.27
C TYR A 450 -12.54 6.65 11.50
N ILE A 451 -12.24 5.54 12.19
CA ILE A 451 -13.22 4.51 12.50
C ILE A 451 -13.81 4.80 13.89
N GLU A 452 -15.10 5.10 13.99
CA GLU A 452 -15.71 5.44 15.28
C GLU A 452 -16.14 4.19 16.08
N ALA A 453 -16.44 3.10 15.40
CA ALA A 453 -16.98 1.89 16.02
C ALA A 453 -15.97 1.18 16.94
N GLU A 454 -16.41 0.78 18.13
CA GLU A 454 -15.54 0.09 19.12
C GLU A 454 -14.98 -1.24 18.61
N LYS A 455 -15.71 -1.92 17.71
CA LYS A 455 -15.30 -3.20 17.11
C LYS A 455 -13.91 -3.16 16.46
N LYS A 456 -13.43 -1.98 16.04
CA LYS A 456 -12.07 -1.83 15.50
C LYS A 456 -10.98 -2.29 16.48
N TRP A 457 -11.24 -2.15 17.78
CA TRP A 457 -10.31 -2.56 18.83
C TRP A 457 -10.27 -4.09 18.98
N ASP A 458 -11.41 -4.78 18.80
CA ASP A 458 -11.45 -6.24 18.79
C ASP A 458 -10.58 -6.80 17.65
N ILE A 459 -10.72 -6.24 16.44
CA ILE A 459 -9.92 -6.64 15.27
C ILE A 459 -8.43 -6.40 15.53
N LEU A 460 -8.07 -5.25 16.12
CA LEU A 460 -6.68 -4.92 16.40
C LEU A 460 -6.07 -5.85 17.46
N VAL A 461 -6.83 -6.21 18.48
CA VAL A 461 -6.44 -7.20 19.50
C VAL A 461 -6.28 -8.58 18.86
N ASP A 462 -7.20 -8.99 18.00
CA ASP A 462 -7.12 -10.27 17.30
C ASP A 462 -5.91 -10.35 16.37
N LEU A 463 -5.59 -9.27 15.64
CA LEU A 463 -4.35 -9.17 14.85
C LEU A 463 -3.09 -9.24 15.71
N PHE A 464 -3.09 -8.59 16.88
CA PHE A 464 -1.96 -8.63 17.82
C PHE A 464 -1.72 -10.03 18.39
N LEU A 465 -2.78 -10.74 18.77
CA LEU A 465 -2.71 -12.07 19.36
C LEU A 465 -2.57 -13.18 18.31
N ARG A 466 -2.77 -12.87 17.03
CA ARG A 466 -2.64 -13.82 15.92
C ARG A 466 -1.21 -14.35 15.84
N ASN A 467 -1.06 -15.67 15.82
CA ASN A 467 0.25 -16.34 15.76
C ASN A 467 1.24 -15.82 16.81
N ILE A 468 0.76 -15.54 18.03
CA ILE A 468 1.55 -14.89 19.09
C ILE A 468 2.89 -15.59 19.38
N ARG A 469 2.93 -16.93 19.29
CA ARG A 469 4.15 -17.75 19.47
C ARG A 469 5.14 -17.70 18.30
N SER A 470 4.74 -17.16 17.16
CA SER A 470 5.63 -17.08 16.00
C SER A 470 6.78 -16.14 16.29
N LEU A 471 8.00 -16.60 15.99
CA LEU A 471 9.22 -15.78 15.99
C LEU A 471 9.51 -15.21 14.60
N ASP A 472 8.65 -15.48 13.61
CA ASP A 472 8.77 -14.89 12.29
C ASP A 472 8.73 -13.36 12.41
N GLN A 473 9.70 -12.75 11.75
CA GLN A 473 9.93 -11.32 11.72
C GLN A 473 8.66 -10.52 11.42
N ARG A 474 7.82 -10.95 10.47
CA ARG A 474 6.58 -10.26 10.09
C ARG A 474 5.56 -10.25 11.22
N ALA A 475 5.41 -11.37 11.92
CA ALA A 475 4.52 -11.48 13.07
C ALA A 475 5.02 -10.64 14.27
N VAL A 476 6.33 -10.61 14.50
CA VAL A 476 6.94 -9.71 15.50
C VAL A 476 6.69 -8.25 15.12
N ARG A 477 6.87 -7.89 13.85
CA ARG A 477 6.68 -6.52 13.37
C ARG A 477 5.25 -6.04 13.52
N LEU A 478 4.26 -6.86 13.14
CA LEU A 478 2.85 -6.54 13.33
C LEU A 478 2.58 -6.15 14.79
N ARG A 479 3.09 -6.95 15.74
CA ARG A 479 2.95 -6.68 17.17
C ARG A 479 3.66 -5.40 17.59
N CYS A 480 4.85 -5.12 17.07
CA CYS A 480 5.56 -3.87 17.33
C CYS A 480 4.78 -2.66 16.83
N ILE A 481 4.29 -2.67 15.58
CA ILE A 481 3.53 -1.56 15.00
C ILE A 481 2.26 -1.28 15.82
N ILE A 482 1.52 -2.33 16.19
CA ILE A 482 0.35 -2.19 17.05
C ILE A 482 0.75 -1.63 18.43
N SER A 483 1.82 -2.16 19.04
CA SER A 483 2.30 -1.70 20.34
C SER A 483 2.77 -0.25 20.33
N ASP A 484 3.42 0.18 19.24
CA ASP A 484 3.87 1.54 19.03
C ASP A 484 2.69 2.49 18.88
N TYR A 485 1.71 2.10 18.07
CA TYR A 485 0.47 2.87 17.90
C TYR A 485 -0.25 3.08 19.22
N ILE A 486 -0.56 1.99 19.95
CA ILE A 486 -1.26 2.08 21.24
C ILE A 486 -0.43 2.83 22.29
N GLY A 487 0.89 2.64 22.28
CA GLY A 487 1.82 3.32 23.18
C GLY A 487 1.93 4.83 22.92
N ALA A 488 1.59 5.30 21.72
CA ALA A 488 1.57 6.72 21.37
C ALA A 488 0.24 7.41 21.71
N LEU A 489 -0.85 6.67 21.92
CA LEU A 489 -2.15 7.24 22.32
C LEU A 489 -2.05 7.92 23.69
N GLU A 490 -2.87 8.93 23.96
CA GLU A 490 -2.92 9.55 25.29
C GLU A 490 -3.35 8.53 26.37
N PRO A 491 -2.81 8.62 27.60
CA PRO A 491 -3.27 7.79 28.72
C PRO A 491 -4.77 7.99 29.00
N GLY A 492 -5.51 6.89 29.20
CA GLY A 492 -6.97 6.89 29.40
C GLY A 492 -7.76 6.66 28.10
N GLY A 493 -9.06 6.95 28.12
CA GLY A 493 -9.97 6.88 26.95
C GLY A 493 -9.78 5.64 26.06
N GLN A 494 -9.18 5.87 24.88
CA GLN A 494 -8.91 4.84 23.87
C GLN A 494 -7.94 3.75 24.32
N ARG A 495 -6.87 4.13 25.05
CA ARG A 495 -5.92 3.18 25.62
C ARG A 495 -6.59 2.24 26.62
N SER A 496 -7.57 2.76 27.37
CA SER A 496 -8.37 1.96 28.30
C SER A 496 -9.28 0.97 27.58
N THR A 497 -9.96 1.42 26.52
CA THR A 497 -10.79 0.55 25.67
C THR A 497 -9.98 -0.62 25.12
N PHE A 498 -8.82 -0.35 24.52
CA PHE A 498 -7.94 -1.40 24.01
C PHE A 498 -7.49 -2.36 25.13
N LEU A 499 -7.03 -1.84 26.27
CA LEU A 499 -6.57 -2.68 27.39
C LEU A 499 -7.68 -3.60 27.89
N ASN A 500 -8.91 -3.08 28.05
CA ASN A 500 -10.05 -3.85 28.53
C ASN A 500 -10.38 -5.00 27.56
N ILE A 501 -10.36 -4.75 26.25
CA ILE A 501 -10.62 -5.77 25.23
C ILE A 501 -9.51 -6.82 25.21
N LEU A 502 -8.24 -6.39 25.20
CA LEU A 502 -7.08 -7.29 25.27
C LEU A 502 -7.19 -8.24 26.46
N VAL A 503 -7.45 -7.69 27.65
CA VAL A 503 -7.51 -8.46 28.89
C VAL A 503 -8.69 -9.44 28.92
N ARG A 504 -9.86 -9.05 28.40
CA ARG A 504 -11.00 -9.97 28.23
C ARG A 504 -10.66 -11.12 27.29
N ARG A 505 -9.94 -10.85 26.19
CA ARG A 505 -9.51 -11.87 25.22
C ARG A 505 -8.52 -12.85 25.84
N LEU A 506 -7.50 -12.34 26.55
CA LEU A 506 -6.54 -13.15 27.30
C LEU A 506 -7.21 -14.07 28.33
N ALA A 507 -8.25 -13.57 29.01
CA ALA A 507 -9.00 -14.34 30.00
C ALA A 507 -9.86 -15.44 29.37
N ARG A 508 -10.50 -15.17 28.22
CA ARG A 508 -11.41 -16.10 27.55
C ARG A 508 -10.68 -17.27 26.90
N ASP A 509 -9.63 -16.98 26.15
CA ASP A 509 -8.98 -17.97 25.27
C ASP A 509 -7.72 -18.58 25.90
N PHE A 510 -7.35 -18.13 27.11
CA PHE A 510 -6.08 -18.46 27.78
C PHE A 510 -4.92 -18.47 26.79
N VAL A 511 -4.77 -17.34 26.09
CA VAL A 511 -3.75 -17.21 25.05
C VAL A 511 -2.40 -17.50 25.66
N CYS A 512 -1.71 -18.46 25.06
CA CYS A 512 -0.43 -18.95 25.52
C CYS A 512 0.63 -17.85 25.73
N PHE A 513 1.50 -18.10 26.70
CA PHE A 513 2.64 -17.28 27.14
C PHE A 513 3.38 -16.60 26.00
N ASN A 514 3.61 -15.28 26.14
CA ASN A 514 4.41 -14.55 25.17
C ASN A 514 5.04 -13.24 25.70
N PRO A 515 6.34 -13.00 25.47
CA PRO A 515 7.01 -11.76 25.86
C PRO A 515 6.37 -10.50 25.26
N SER A 516 5.79 -10.57 24.05
CA SER A 516 5.14 -9.40 23.44
C SER A 516 3.92 -8.91 24.24
N ILE A 517 3.19 -9.81 24.89
CA ILE A 517 2.04 -9.44 25.74
C ILE A 517 2.56 -8.68 26.97
N ILE A 518 3.62 -9.18 27.60
CA ILE A 518 4.24 -8.53 28.78
C ILE A 518 4.79 -7.15 28.40
N ALA A 519 5.51 -7.05 27.28
CA ALA A 519 6.06 -5.80 26.80
C ALA A 519 4.96 -4.75 26.53
N LEU A 520 3.85 -5.17 25.91
CA LEU A 520 2.70 -4.31 25.69
C LEU A 520 2.05 -3.87 27.00
N LEU A 521 1.76 -4.81 27.92
CA LEU A 521 1.19 -4.50 29.24
C LEU A 521 2.10 -3.56 30.05
N HIS A 522 3.41 -3.82 30.07
CA HIS A 522 4.39 -2.94 30.70
C HIS A 522 4.28 -1.52 30.15
N ARG A 523 4.27 -1.37 28.81
CA ARG A 523 4.15 -0.06 28.15
C ARG A 523 2.85 0.65 28.50
N LEU A 524 1.73 -0.07 28.53
CA LEU A 524 0.42 0.49 28.85
C LEU A 524 0.32 0.97 30.31
N LEU A 525 0.87 0.19 31.24
CA LEU A 525 0.83 0.46 32.68
C LEU A 525 1.92 1.42 33.16
N ARG A 526 2.92 1.72 32.33
CA ARG A 526 3.96 2.69 32.67
C ARG A 526 3.38 4.09 32.90
N SER A 527 2.41 4.51 32.09
CA SER A 527 1.89 5.89 32.10
C SER A 527 1.09 6.35 33.34
N GLY A 528 0.93 5.51 34.36
CA GLY A 528 0.46 5.95 35.70
C GLY A 528 -1.02 6.31 35.83
N TRP A 529 -1.83 6.02 34.81
CA TRP A 529 -3.28 6.25 34.81
C TRP A 529 -4.03 5.19 35.64
N GLU A 530 -5.17 5.57 36.22
CA GLU A 530 -6.03 4.66 36.98
C GLU A 530 -6.68 3.61 36.08
N ILE A 531 -6.61 2.34 36.48
CA ILE A 531 -7.27 1.22 35.78
C ILE A 531 -8.39 0.64 36.64
N SER A 532 -9.42 0.07 36.02
CA SER A 532 -10.52 -0.55 36.76
C SER A 532 -10.04 -1.77 37.58
N GLN A 533 -10.70 -2.01 38.71
CA GLN A 533 -10.40 -3.17 39.55
C GLN A 533 -10.60 -4.50 38.80
N GLU A 534 -11.60 -4.59 37.93
CA GLU A 534 -11.87 -5.79 37.12
C GLU A 534 -10.73 -6.09 36.13
N THR A 535 -10.27 -5.07 35.40
CA THR A 535 -9.16 -5.19 34.44
C THR A 535 -7.87 -5.53 35.16
N SER A 536 -7.57 -4.87 36.28
CA SER A 536 -6.42 -5.18 37.13
C SER A 536 -6.43 -6.62 37.65
N THR A 537 -7.57 -7.07 38.19
CA THR A 537 -7.73 -8.43 38.71
C THR A 537 -7.47 -9.46 37.62
N THR A 538 -7.94 -9.20 36.41
CA THR A 538 -7.76 -10.10 35.27
C THR A 538 -6.31 -10.15 34.80
N ILE A 539 -5.62 -8.99 34.71
CA ILE A 539 -4.18 -8.92 34.42
C ILE A 539 -3.38 -9.70 35.48
N TYR A 540 -3.68 -9.48 36.75
CA TYR A 540 -3.05 -10.19 37.87
C TYR A 540 -3.22 -11.71 37.74
N LEU A 541 -4.46 -12.19 37.55
CA LEU A 541 -4.74 -13.62 37.46
C LEU A 541 -4.04 -14.26 36.25
N TYR A 542 -4.03 -13.56 35.12
CA TYR A 542 -3.33 -14.00 33.91
C TYR A 542 -1.82 -14.12 34.15
N LEU A 543 -1.15 -13.05 34.63
CA LEU A 543 0.30 -13.03 34.83
C LEU A 543 0.76 -13.96 35.97
N ARG A 544 -0.03 -14.13 37.03
CA ARG A 544 0.24 -15.10 38.12
C ARG A 544 0.26 -16.52 37.58
N ARG A 545 -0.74 -16.89 36.78
CA ARG A 545 -0.78 -18.19 36.10
C ARG A 545 0.36 -18.32 35.11
N CYS A 546 0.75 -17.20 34.47
CA CYS A 546 1.89 -17.18 33.56
C CYS A 546 3.18 -17.61 34.27
N ALA A 547 3.52 -16.91 35.36
CA ALA A 547 4.71 -17.21 36.16
C ALA A 547 4.69 -18.64 36.73
N ALA A 548 3.54 -19.10 37.23
CA ALA A 548 3.40 -20.44 37.83
C ALA A 548 3.58 -21.60 36.83
N SER A 549 3.22 -21.41 35.56
CA SER A 549 3.34 -22.46 34.54
C SER A 549 4.74 -22.54 33.95
N GLU A 550 5.37 -21.42 33.56
CA GLU A 550 6.71 -21.47 32.96
C GLU A 550 7.77 -21.97 33.96
N TRP A 551 7.57 -21.71 35.26
CA TRP A 551 8.41 -22.30 36.31
C TRP A 551 8.31 -23.82 36.35
N LYS A 552 7.13 -24.41 36.09
CA LYS A 552 6.96 -25.86 36.06
C LYS A 552 7.63 -26.50 34.84
N GLU A 553 7.64 -25.80 33.72
CA GLU A 553 8.25 -26.28 32.46
C GLU A 553 9.77 -26.04 32.41
N GLY A 554 10.30 -25.19 33.30
CA GLY A 554 11.73 -24.86 33.36
C GLY A 554 12.20 -23.97 32.21
N GLU A 555 11.25 -23.32 31.52
CA GLU A 555 11.51 -22.53 30.30
C GLU A 555 11.75 -21.04 30.58
N ALA A 556 11.29 -20.52 31.73
CA ALA A 556 11.45 -19.10 32.08
C ALA A 556 12.87 -18.77 32.59
N SER A 557 13.45 -17.67 32.07
CA SER A 557 14.57 -17.02 32.74
C SER A 557 14.09 -16.30 34.01
N ASP A 558 14.97 -16.18 35.01
CA ASP A 558 14.69 -15.44 36.24
C ASP A 558 14.25 -13.98 35.96
N ASP A 559 14.72 -13.39 34.85
CA ASP A 559 14.37 -12.04 34.43
C ASP A 559 12.94 -11.95 33.88
N MET A 560 12.51 -12.92 33.06
CA MET A 560 11.13 -13.00 32.57
C MET A 560 10.15 -13.26 33.71
N GLU A 561 10.49 -14.14 34.65
CA GLU A 561 9.74 -14.38 35.87
C GLU A 561 9.53 -13.07 36.67
N ALA A 562 10.61 -12.29 36.83
CA ALA A 562 10.54 -11.00 37.50
C ALA A 562 9.65 -10.00 36.75
N MET A 563 9.73 -9.95 35.41
CA MET A 563 8.87 -9.10 34.58
C MET A 563 7.37 -9.40 34.79
N TYR A 564 6.97 -10.68 34.85
CA TYR A 564 5.57 -11.05 35.11
C TYR A 564 5.06 -10.48 36.44
N VAL A 565 5.85 -10.68 37.50
CA VAL A 565 5.53 -10.20 38.85
C VAL A 565 5.46 -8.68 38.89
N CYS A 566 6.43 -7.98 38.32
CA CYS A 566 6.48 -6.52 38.35
C CYS A 566 5.31 -5.88 37.59
N VAL A 567 4.95 -6.41 36.41
CA VAL A 567 3.82 -5.91 35.62
C VAL A 567 2.49 -6.18 36.35
N ALA A 568 2.34 -7.36 36.96
CA ALA A 568 1.14 -7.69 37.76
C ALA A 568 1.02 -6.78 38.98
N SER A 569 2.11 -6.58 39.73
CA SER A 569 2.14 -5.68 40.89
C SER A 569 1.82 -4.25 40.50
N ARG A 570 2.30 -3.78 39.33
CA ARG A 570 1.98 -2.45 38.81
C ARG A 570 0.49 -2.28 38.55
N ALA A 571 -0.18 -3.27 37.93
CA ALA A 571 -1.63 -3.24 37.72
C ALA A 571 -2.41 -3.15 39.05
N VAL A 572 -2.01 -3.93 40.05
CA VAL A 572 -2.59 -3.90 41.40
C VAL A 572 -2.42 -2.53 42.06
N ILE A 573 -1.23 -1.93 41.96
CA ILE A 573 -0.94 -0.59 42.50
C ILE A 573 -1.83 0.48 41.84
N LEU A 574 -1.97 0.45 40.51
CA LEU A 574 -2.72 1.47 39.75
C LEU A 574 -4.25 1.41 39.94
N SER A 575 -4.77 0.30 40.46
CA SER A 575 -6.21 0.10 40.69
C SER A 575 -6.60 0.12 42.17
N GLY A 576 -5.62 -0.01 43.07
CA GLY A 576 -5.88 -0.31 44.48
C GLY A 576 -6.59 -1.65 44.71
N ALA A 577 -6.56 -2.56 43.72
CA ALA A 577 -7.19 -3.88 43.84
C ALA A 577 -6.50 -4.70 44.96
N THR A 578 -7.25 -5.62 45.56
CA THR A 578 -6.70 -6.56 46.55
C THR A 578 -6.58 -7.93 45.93
N VAL A 579 -5.52 -8.65 46.28
CA VAL A 579 -5.27 -10.00 45.79
C VAL A 579 -6.09 -11.00 46.60
N ASP A 580 -6.95 -11.77 45.95
CA ASP A 580 -7.68 -12.85 46.62
C ASP A 580 -6.87 -14.16 46.58
N PHE A 581 -6.60 -14.73 47.74
CA PHE A 581 -5.90 -15.99 47.91
C PHE A 581 -6.94 -17.11 48.01
N ARG A 582 -7.06 -17.92 46.95
CA ARG A 582 -8.05 -19.00 46.91
C ARG A 582 -7.44 -20.29 47.47
N GLU A 583 -8.23 -21.06 48.20
CA GLU A 583 -7.81 -22.37 48.70
C GLU A 583 -7.44 -23.34 47.57
N SER A 584 -8.03 -23.18 46.39
CA SER A 584 -7.75 -24.00 45.20
C SER A 584 -6.45 -23.64 44.45
N ASP A 585 -5.74 -22.58 44.85
CA ASP A 585 -4.50 -22.17 44.20
C ASP A 585 -3.37 -23.19 44.47
N SER A 586 -2.58 -23.52 43.44
CA SER A 586 -1.39 -24.35 43.59
C SER A 586 -0.30 -23.66 44.42
N ASN A 587 0.65 -24.42 45.00
CA ASN A 587 1.73 -23.86 45.82
C ASN A 587 2.49 -22.72 45.08
N LEU A 588 2.82 -22.90 43.79
CA LEU A 588 3.46 -21.87 42.97
C LEU A 588 2.56 -20.64 42.71
N GLU A 589 1.26 -20.83 42.47
CA GLU A 589 0.35 -19.69 42.33
C GLU A 589 0.20 -18.90 43.64
N ARG A 590 0.18 -19.59 44.79
CA ARG A 590 0.20 -18.94 46.11
C ARG A 590 1.49 -18.17 46.34
N TYR A 591 2.65 -18.75 45.95
CA TYR A 591 3.94 -18.07 46.00
C TYR A 591 3.92 -16.75 45.21
N TYR A 592 3.57 -16.79 43.92
CA TYR A 592 3.52 -15.59 43.09
C TYR A 592 2.45 -14.59 43.55
N GLY A 593 1.31 -15.07 44.03
CA GLY A 593 0.30 -14.21 44.68
C GLY A 593 0.90 -13.44 45.86
N LEU A 594 1.64 -14.11 46.75
CA LEU A 594 2.30 -13.47 47.90
C LEU A 594 3.39 -12.49 47.48
N VAL A 595 4.22 -12.83 46.48
CA VAL A 595 5.25 -11.91 45.97
C VAL A 595 4.61 -10.66 45.37
N ILE A 596 3.58 -10.82 44.53
CA ILE A 596 2.87 -9.71 43.89
C ILE A 596 2.23 -8.80 44.95
N SER A 597 1.50 -9.38 45.91
CA SER A 597 0.85 -8.64 47.00
C SER A 597 1.84 -7.89 47.88
N SER A 598 2.95 -8.54 48.25
CA SER A 598 3.98 -7.92 49.08
C SER A 598 4.71 -6.81 48.32
N LEU A 599 5.00 -6.99 47.04
CA LEU A 599 5.64 -5.96 46.22
C LEU A 599 4.70 -4.75 46.02
N SER A 600 3.42 -5.00 45.77
CA SER A 600 2.38 -3.96 45.71
C SER A 600 2.18 -3.23 47.04
N TRP A 601 2.36 -3.91 48.17
CA TRP A 601 2.33 -3.29 49.50
C TRP A 601 3.55 -2.40 49.75
N ILE A 602 4.74 -2.83 49.35
CA ILE A 602 5.99 -2.07 49.55
C ILE A 602 6.04 -0.84 48.63
N LYS A 603 5.62 -0.99 47.38
CA LYS A 603 5.74 0.06 46.35
C LYS A 603 4.48 0.92 46.18
N GLY A 604 3.36 0.54 46.80
CA GLY A 604 2.06 1.23 46.68
C GLY A 604 1.33 1.41 48.00
N ARG A 605 0.04 1.81 47.95
CA ARG A 605 -0.82 1.93 49.13
C ARG A 605 -1.94 0.91 49.06
N LEU A 606 -1.93 -0.07 49.97
CA LEU A 606 -2.99 -1.08 50.13
C LEU A 606 -3.71 -0.91 51.48
N PRO A 607 -5.00 -1.31 51.58
CA PRO A 607 -5.73 -1.28 52.85
C PRO A 607 -5.06 -2.12 53.95
N GLU A 608 -5.03 -1.65 55.20
CA GLU A 608 -4.39 -2.38 56.32
C GLU A 608 -4.95 -3.78 56.55
N GLU A 609 -6.25 -3.95 56.31
CA GLU A 609 -6.93 -5.24 56.44
C GLU A 609 -6.37 -6.27 55.45
N HIS A 610 -6.01 -5.82 54.24
CA HIS A 610 -5.38 -6.68 53.24
C HIS A 610 -3.94 -7.05 53.64
N VAL A 611 -3.20 -6.12 54.27
CA VAL A 611 -1.85 -6.39 54.79
C VAL A 611 -1.87 -7.47 55.88
N ARG A 612 -2.90 -7.51 56.73
CA ARG A 612 -3.06 -8.59 57.73
C ARG A 612 -3.27 -9.94 57.05
N ARG A 613 -4.14 -10.00 56.02
CA ARG A 613 -4.40 -11.22 55.27
C ARG A 613 -3.15 -11.74 54.54
N ILE A 614 -2.32 -10.86 53.99
CA ILE A 614 -1.01 -11.25 53.40
C ILE A 614 -0.12 -11.91 54.46
N LYS A 615 -0.01 -11.31 55.66
CA LYS A 615 0.81 -11.86 56.75
C LYS A 615 0.32 -13.23 57.20
N GLU A 616 -0.99 -13.40 57.32
CA GLU A 616 -1.62 -14.68 57.67
C GLU A 616 -1.32 -15.76 56.63
N VAL A 617 -1.59 -15.50 55.35
CA VAL A 617 -1.34 -16.46 54.26
C VAL A 617 0.15 -16.79 54.14
N MET A 618 1.02 -15.80 54.32
CA MET A 618 2.47 -16.00 54.28
C MET A 618 2.96 -16.90 55.41
N LEU A 619 2.43 -16.77 56.64
CA LEU A 619 2.79 -17.64 57.75
C LEU A 619 2.49 -19.11 57.45
N TYR A 620 1.34 -19.41 56.86
CA TYR A 620 0.99 -20.77 56.46
C TYR A 620 1.84 -21.27 55.29
N PHE A 621 2.07 -20.42 54.28
CA PHE A 621 2.85 -20.76 53.10
C PHE A 621 4.32 -21.10 53.42
N LEU A 622 4.95 -20.41 54.38
CA LEU A 622 6.35 -20.62 54.74
C LEU A 622 6.67 -22.05 55.23
N PHE A 623 5.69 -22.79 55.73
CA PHE A 623 5.86 -24.20 56.11
C PHE A 623 5.92 -25.15 54.91
N GLU A 624 5.38 -24.72 53.76
CA GLU A 624 5.28 -25.49 52.52
C GLU A 624 6.25 -25.00 51.43
N ALA A 625 6.94 -23.88 51.68
CA ALA A 625 7.79 -23.20 50.73
C ALA A 625 9.21 -23.78 50.65
N ASP A 626 9.81 -23.74 49.46
CA ASP A 626 11.22 -24.12 49.30
C ASP A 626 12.18 -23.02 49.79
N ARG A 627 13.47 -23.36 49.91
CA ARG A 627 14.50 -22.42 50.41
C ARG A 627 14.61 -21.15 49.57
N ARG A 628 14.40 -21.22 48.26
CA ARG A 628 14.50 -20.08 47.33
C ARG A 628 13.30 -19.16 47.48
N GLN A 629 12.11 -19.72 47.60
CA GLN A 629 10.86 -19.00 47.86
C GLN A 629 10.91 -18.25 49.20
N VAL A 630 11.35 -18.94 50.27
CA VAL A 630 11.54 -18.32 51.61
C VAL A 630 12.56 -17.20 51.55
N TYR A 631 13.67 -17.38 50.84
CA TYR A 631 14.72 -16.38 50.70
C TYR A 631 14.22 -15.11 49.99
N GLU A 632 13.57 -15.26 48.83
CA GLU A 632 13.05 -14.12 48.05
C GLU A 632 11.93 -13.37 48.79
N LEU A 633 10.94 -14.09 49.34
CA LEU A 633 9.87 -13.47 50.15
C LEU A 633 10.44 -12.77 51.39
N GLY A 634 11.43 -13.39 52.04
CA GLY A 634 12.08 -12.83 53.22
C GLY A 634 12.82 -11.52 52.94
N ARG A 635 13.56 -11.43 51.83
CA ARG A 635 14.23 -10.18 51.41
C ARG A 635 13.22 -9.10 51.07
N LEU A 636 12.21 -9.45 50.28
CA LEU A 636 11.17 -8.53 49.85
C LEU A 636 10.42 -7.94 51.06
N MET A 637 9.99 -8.76 52.03
CA MET A 637 9.32 -8.32 53.25
C MET A 637 10.17 -7.44 54.18
N LYS A 638 11.49 -7.61 54.15
CA LYS A 638 12.43 -6.76 54.91
C LYS A 638 12.74 -5.44 54.21
N GLY A 639 12.24 -5.24 52.98
CA GLY A 639 12.60 -4.09 52.15
C GLY A 639 14.05 -4.14 51.66
N GLU A 640 14.67 -5.32 51.65
CA GLU A 640 16.01 -5.52 51.09
C GLU A 640 15.93 -5.69 49.57
N HIS A 641 17.05 -5.45 48.87
CA HIS A 641 17.20 -5.77 47.44
C HIS A 641 16.71 -7.20 47.19
N SER A 642 15.88 -7.42 46.18
CA SER A 642 15.42 -8.75 45.76
C SER A 642 15.26 -8.70 44.26
N ARG A 643 15.34 -9.84 43.56
CA ARG A 643 15.26 -9.82 42.09
C ARG A 643 13.98 -9.15 41.58
N PHE A 644 12.88 -9.29 42.33
CA PHE A 644 11.60 -8.65 42.01
C PHE A 644 11.56 -7.16 42.35
N ALA A 645 12.12 -6.75 43.49
CA ALA A 645 12.17 -5.34 43.86
C ALA A 645 13.12 -4.54 42.97
N ASP A 646 14.31 -5.09 42.69
CA ASP A 646 15.32 -4.48 41.83
C ASP A 646 14.79 -4.35 40.39
N LYS A 647 14.12 -5.38 39.87
CA LYS A 647 13.48 -5.32 38.55
C LYS A 647 12.31 -4.33 38.50
N PHE A 648 11.54 -4.22 39.59
CA PHE A 648 10.46 -3.23 39.66
C PHE A 648 11.02 -1.80 39.59
N ASP A 649 12.13 -1.55 40.28
CA ASP A 649 12.82 -0.25 40.25
C ASP A 649 13.46 0.04 38.89
N GLU A 650 14.03 -0.97 38.22
CA GLU A 650 14.51 -0.85 36.83
C GLU A 650 13.38 -0.41 35.88
N LEU A 651 12.17 -0.95 36.04
CA LEU A 651 11.06 -0.72 35.13
C LEU A 651 10.25 0.56 35.44
N TYR A 652 10.14 0.91 36.73
CA TYR A 652 9.18 1.91 37.22
C TYR A 652 9.78 2.90 38.24
N GLY A 653 11.06 2.79 38.60
CA GLY A 653 11.70 3.61 39.64
C GLY A 653 11.96 5.08 39.25
N ASP A 654 12.06 5.37 37.94
CA ASP A 654 12.28 6.73 37.42
C ASP A 654 10.98 7.56 37.29
N GLN A 655 9.97 7.32 38.14
CA GLN A 655 8.66 7.99 38.08
C GLN A 655 8.36 8.89 39.27
#